data_AF-A0A0F9YMP4-F1
#
_entry.id   AF-A0A0F9YMP4-F1
#
_cell.length_a   1.000
_cell.length_b   1.000
_cell.length_c   1.000
_cell.angle_alpha   90.00
_cell.angle_beta   90.00
_cell.angle_gamma   90.00
#
_symmetry.space_group_name_H-M   'P 1'
#
loop_
_entity.id
_entity.type
_entity.pdbx_description
1 polymer ?
#
loop_
_entity_poly.entity_id
_entity_poly.type
_entity_poly.pdbx_seq_one_letter_code
_entity_poly.pdbx_strand_id
1 'polypeptide(L)'
;MANISIDVRKKTIQELINEEIPSGKYWLPSFQRHYVWDSDNIKELLDSIVQNYPIGATILWKPSPEVASDIDPTSIPMLDGVPSNTQDRYFVIDGQQRTASLLLLFNNWSIKRGGEIITCDPIAYDPVSNKFMRHRNRGIDCSKIVKAFCLHDVDILSELKSNTTGDDFNKIRSMAQKILEYPIPQYIMETTGEQETTDEENIFSKMAEAFIRINKEGIRIGNVELMLSFMAGTLSGELKSRVVKLCKELENRDIMVQPIMRSVFSNLGLSQTQIAKPKQFKANIAKIKGILKEDLDNRLGVSERSLRLTAEFLEKEFGIHNARLLPSQTALIPLSTYFGKNNFENIDQMPDLDRKNITSWFLLVNLNGHYSSSVDTRLNRDIEIIRNSDSFPFLAMQETMKVRKHIDFEYIQDGLERNVVREANKAFTFILYILLTKNKADDWGGRLIASRNLNELEKHHIFPQEYLKKELELDDVEDPAEVETIVSNLANITFIHKPVNGSVSDAGPIDYLVQFIDRAKLHFIPENKDLWTKEAYNNGLFQDARIRLIFEAAQKYFPDVFIDFDYKENAVNTLKLGKSIKKSKQLIGEQTIEHLDNILGVEPVIVSILNKLKPIDQDIIVNRRKSYISLRKNINFAYFRLKTDKIWLTVKAPHNILVDIVKNHTISGSNGRDGNQYTDIAIENENNLDEVVMAIQEAYKLQK
;
A
#
# COMPACT_ATOMS: atom_id res chain seq x y z
N MET A 1 -44.77 -11.57 -3.31
CA MET A 1 -44.03 -10.72 -4.30
C MET A 1 -43.18 -9.75 -3.50
N ALA A 2 -41.91 -10.08 -3.25
CA ALA A 2 -41.11 -9.26 -2.36
C ALA A 2 -40.91 -7.83 -2.89
N ASN A 3 -41.37 -6.85 -2.09
CA ASN A 3 -41.30 -5.43 -2.39
C ASN A 3 -40.05 -4.84 -1.72
N ILE A 4 -39.17 -4.27 -2.53
CA ILE A 4 -38.12 -3.36 -2.04
C ILE A 4 -38.78 -1.99 -1.98
N SER A 5 -38.92 -1.43 -0.78
CA SER A 5 -39.24 -0.01 -0.61
C SER A 5 -37.96 0.77 -0.39
N ILE A 6 -37.93 2.00 -0.89
CA ILE A 6 -36.86 2.95 -0.64
C ILE A 6 -37.43 4.04 0.25
N ASP A 7 -36.85 4.18 1.43
CA ASP A 7 -37.07 5.31 2.31
C ASP A 7 -35.84 6.23 2.28
N VAL A 8 -36.06 7.54 2.29
CA VAL A 8 -34.98 8.53 2.27
C VAL A 8 -35.08 9.36 3.51
N ARG A 9 -34.12 9.16 4.42
CA ARG A 9 -34.00 9.93 5.66
C ARG A 9 -32.86 10.92 5.55
N LYS A 10 -32.96 12.00 6.30
CA LYS A 10 -31.85 12.91 6.54
C LYS A 10 -31.46 12.74 8.00
N LYS A 11 -30.17 12.52 8.23
CA LYS A 11 -29.59 12.49 9.57
C LYS A 11 -28.45 13.48 9.61
N THR A 12 -28.36 14.26 10.68
CA THR A 12 -27.19 15.11 10.89
C THR A 12 -25.99 14.25 11.29
N ILE A 13 -24.77 14.76 11.12
CA ILE A 13 -23.57 14.08 11.62
C ILE A 13 -23.68 13.84 13.13
N GLN A 14 -24.22 14.81 13.87
CA GLN A 14 -24.46 14.68 15.32
C GLN A 14 -25.38 13.51 15.65
N GLU A 15 -26.55 13.42 15.02
CA GLU A 15 -27.47 12.29 15.22
C GLU A 15 -26.80 10.96 14.86
N LEU A 16 -25.99 10.94 13.79
CA LEU A 16 -25.33 9.73 13.32
C LEU A 16 -24.31 9.19 14.33
N ILE A 17 -23.41 10.04 14.83
CA ILE A 17 -22.29 9.65 15.69
C ILE A 17 -22.67 9.50 17.17
N ASN A 18 -23.67 10.25 17.64
CA ASN A 18 -24.04 10.31 19.06
C ASN A 18 -25.24 9.41 19.42
N GLU A 19 -26.12 9.11 18.46
CA GLU A 19 -27.37 8.38 18.75
C GLU A 19 -27.51 7.11 17.88
N GLU A 20 -27.45 7.28 16.56
CA GLU A 20 -27.78 6.24 15.60
C GLU A 20 -26.80 5.05 15.64
N ILE A 21 -25.50 5.29 15.51
CA ILE A 21 -24.50 4.22 15.54
C ILE A 21 -24.32 3.65 16.95
N PRO A 22 -24.27 4.47 18.03
CA PRO A 22 -24.26 3.98 19.40
C PRO A 22 -25.46 3.11 19.78
N SER A 23 -26.60 3.20 19.08
CA SER A 23 -27.73 2.27 19.28
C SER A 23 -27.44 0.82 18.88
N GLY A 24 -26.31 0.55 18.22
CA GLY A 24 -25.85 -0.78 17.82
C GLY A 24 -26.64 -1.43 16.69
N LYS A 25 -27.42 -0.63 15.96
CA LYS A 25 -28.22 -1.08 14.81
C LYS A 25 -27.46 -1.11 13.48
N TYR A 26 -26.29 -0.48 13.38
CA TYR A 26 -25.50 -0.40 12.14
C TYR A 26 -24.44 -1.50 12.06
N TRP A 27 -24.43 -2.24 10.95
CA TRP A 27 -23.58 -3.41 10.74
C TRP A 27 -22.85 -3.31 9.40
N LEU A 28 -21.63 -3.85 9.36
CA LEU A 28 -20.85 -4.03 8.14
C LEU A 28 -21.01 -5.46 7.64
N PRO A 29 -21.49 -5.64 6.41
CA PRO A 29 -21.44 -6.94 5.77
C PRO A 29 -19.99 -7.45 5.64
N SER A 30 -19.80 -8.76 5.75
CA SER A 30 -18.52 -9.48 5.66
C SER A 30 -17.75 -9.28 4.35
N PHE A 31 -18.45 -8.85 3.30
CA PHE A 31 -17.87 -8.55 2.00
C PHE A 31 -17.35 -7.12 1.87
N GLN A 32 -17.62 -6.25 2.84
CA GLN A 32 -17.06 -4.91 2.85
C GLN A 32 -15.55 -4.97 3.06
N ARG A 33 -14.83 -4.07 2.38
CA ARG A 33 -13.38 -3.96 2.58
C ARG A 33 -13.08 -3.41 3.97
N HIS A 34 -11.87 -3.68 4.46
CA HIS A 34 -11.34 -3.04 5.66
C HIS A 34 -11.32 -1.51 5.50
N TYR A 35 -11.18 -0.81 6.62
CA TYR A 35 -10.96 0.63 6.58
C TYR A 35 -9.61 0.93 5.94
N VAL A 36 -9.57 1.84 4.96
CA VAL A 36 -8.36 2.14 4.18
C VAL A 36 -8.11 3.63 4.02
N TRP A 37 -8.96 4.49 4.58
CA TRP A 37 -8.77 5.93 4.53
C TRP A 37 -7.67 6.37 5.49
N ASP A 38 -6.85 7.31 5.03
CA ASP A 38 -5.83 7.98 5.83
C ASP A 38 -6.28 9.38 6.27
N SER A 39 -5.42 10.06 7.02
CA SER A 39 -5.67 11.40 7.57
C SER A 39 -5.93 12.46 6.49
N ASP A 40 -5.39 12.31 5.27
CA ASP A 40 -5.69 13.24 4.18
C ASP A 40 -7.11 13.03 3.66
N ASN A 41 -7.53 11.77 3.49
CA ASN A 41 -8.91 11.49 3.08
C ASN A 41 -9.92 12.05 4.08
N ILE A 42 -9.64 11.96 5.38
CA ILE A 42 -10.51 12.55 6.40
C ILE A 42 -10.43 14.08 6.39
N LYS A 43 -9.25 14.67 6.25
CA LYS A 43 -9.07 16.12 6.13
C LYS A 43 -9.88 16.71 4.97
N GLU A 44 -9.82 16.09 3.79
CA GLU A 44 -10.61 16.50 2.61
C GLU A 44 -12.12 16.33 2.84
N LEU A 45 -12.54 15.28 3.57
CA LEU A 45 -13.92 15.10 3.99
C LEU A 45 -14.39 16.24 4.89
N LEU A 46 -13.61 16.61 5.91
CA LEU A 46 -13.95 17.72 6.82
C LEU A 46 -13.99 19.06 6.09
N ASP A 47 -13.04 19.31 5.19
CA ASP A 47 -13.04 20.50 4.35
C ASP A 47 -14.32 20.56 3.49
N SER A 48 -14.66 19.46 2.82
CA SER A 48 -15.89 19.37 2.04
C SER A 48 -17.15 19.66 2.87
N ILE A 49 -17.22 19.15 4.10
CA ILE A 49 -18.33 19.41 5.02
C ILE A 49 -18.44 20.89 5.37
N VAL A 50 -17.32 21.54 5.74
CA VAL A 50 -17.30 22.96 6.14
C VAL A 50 -17.56 23.91 4.97
N GLN A 51 -17.15 23.53 3.76
CA GLN A 51 -17.47 24.25 2.52
C GLN A 51 -18.88 23.94 1.99
N ASN A 52 -19.62 23.06 2.66
CA ASN A 52 -20.94 22.59 2.27
C ASN A 52 -20.98 21.92 0.87
N TYR A 53 -19.87 21.28 0.49
CA TYR A 53 -19.78 20.45 -0.70
C TYR A 53 -20.46 19.10 -0.47
N PRO A 54 -21.03 18.48 -1.52
CA PRO A 54 -21.69 17.18 -1.39
C PRO A 54 -20.67 16.09 -1.09
N ILE A 55 -20.76 15.45 0.09
CA ILE A 55 -19.91 14.32 0.48
C ILE A 55 -20.47 12.95 0.06
N GLY A 56 -21.59 12.96 -0.67
CA GLY A 56 -22.34 11.77 -1.05
C GLY A 56 -23.43 11.40 -0.04
N ALA A 57 -23.89 10.16 -0.10
CA ALA A 57 -24.94 9.63 0.75
C ALA A 57 -24.45 8.38 1.50
N THR A 58 -25.23 7.95 2.49
CA THR A 58 -25.10 6.60 3.05
C THR A 58 -26.22 5.74 2.49
N ILE A 59 -25.87 4.54 2.04
CA ILE A 59 -26.85 3.59 1.53
C ILE A 59 -26.92 2.45 2.53
N LEU A 60 -28.12 2.17 2.99
CA LEU A 60 -28.41 1.20 4.04
C LEU A 60 -29.36 0.14 3.50
N TRP A 61 -29.19 -1.08 3.97
CA TRP A 61 -30.17 -2.14 3.77
C TRP A 61 -30.71 -2.60 5.12
N LYS A 62 -32.03 -2.52 5.28
CA LYS A 62 -32.76 -3.04 6.43
C LYS A 62 -33.51 -4.32 6.02
N PRO A 63 -33.01 -5.51 6.39
CA PRO A 63 -33.73 -6.76 6.16
C PRO A 63 -34.94 -6.90 7.07
N SER A 64 -35.83 -7.85 6.74
CA SER A 64 -36.89 -8.26 7.66
C SER A 64 -36.27 -8.85 8.95
N PRO A 65 -36.86 -8.57 10.13
CA PRO A 65 -36.31 -9.05 11.42
C PRO A 65 -36.13 -10.57 11.50
N GLU A 66 -37.00 -11.33 10.84
CA GLU A 66 -36.98 -12.80 10.79
C GLU A 66 -35.71 -13.35 10.15
N VAL A 67 -35.09 -12.62 9.22
CA VAL A 67 -33.94 -13.09 8.44
C VAL A 67 -32.65 -12.35 8.80
N ALA A 68 -32.73 -11.24 9.55
CA ALA A 68 -31.61 -10.34 9.88
C ALA A 68 -30.35 -11.03 10.46
N SER A 69 -30.51 -12.13 11.20
CA SER A 69 -29.41 -12.88 11.81
C SER A 69 -28.78 -13.93 10.90
N ASP A 70 -29.55 -14.50 9.98
CA ASP A 70 -29.10 -15.56 9.06
C ASP A 70 -28.50 -15.04 7.75
N ILE A 71 -28.68 -13.75 7.46
CA ILE A 71 -28.20 -13.11 6.23
C ILE A 71 -26.69 -13.16 6.16
N ASP A 72 -26.01 -12.56 7.14
CA ASP A 72 -24.56 -12.48 7.19
C ASP A 72 -24.05 -12.93 8.56
N PRO A 73 -23.80 -14.24 8.74
CA PRO A 73 -23.28 -14.79 9.99
C PRO A 73 -21.88 -14.31 10.36
N THR A 74 -21.20 -13.61 9.45
CA THR A 74 -19.84 -13.07 9.56
C THR A 74 -19.82 -11.54 9.50
N SER A 75 -20.99 -10.89 9.53
CA SER A 75 -21.07 -9.43 9.65
C SER A 75 -20.60 -8.98 11.04
N ILE A 76 -20.05 -7.78 11.09
CA ILE A 76 -19.54 -7.17 12.32
C ILE A 76 -20.28 -5.85 12.58
N PRO A 77 -20.43 -5.42 13.84
CA PRO A 77 -21.02 -4.13 14.14
C PRO A 77 -20.14 -3.00 13.59
N MET A 78 -20.75 -1.84 13.30
CA MET A 78 -20.00 -0.65 12.84
C MET A 78 -19.06 -0.09 13.93
N LEU A 79 -19.40 -0.33 15.20
CA LEU A 79 -18.63 0.05 16.38
C LEU A 79 -18.75 -1.07 17.42
N ASP A 80 -17.64 -1.53 17.99
CA ASP A 80 -17.64 -2.53 19.07
C ASP A 80 -18.02 -1.89 20.41
N GLY A 81 -18.47 -2.72 21.36
CA GLY A 81 -18.76 -2.27 22.73
C GLY A 81 -20.09 -1.53 22.89
N VAL A 82 -20.86 -1.38 21.82
CA VAL A 82 -22.24 -0.87 21.84
C VAL A 82 -23.24 -2.02 22.07
N PRO A 83 -24.41 -1.77 22.69
CA PRO A 83 -25.45 -2.78 22.83
C PRO A 83 -25.87 -3.32 21.46
N SER A 84 -25.76 -4.63 21.22
CA SER A 84 -26.13 -5.21 19.93
C SER A 84 -27.65 -5.25 19.78
N ASN A 85 -28.22 -4.38 18.94
CA ASN A 85 -29.62 -4.49 18.52
C ASN A 85 -29.73 -5.44 17.33
N THR A 86 -30.07 -6.70 17.60
CA THR A 86 -30.18 -7.74 16.56
C THR A 86 -31.52 -7.76 15.84
N GLN A 87 -32.56 -7.09 16.37
CA GLN A 87 -33.90 -7.10 15.80
C GLN A 87 -34.10 -6.02 14.73
N ASP A 88 -33.31 -4.96 14.75
CA ASP A 88 -33.41 -3.85 13.79
C ASP A 88 -32.05 -3.54 13.15
N ARG A 89 -31.55 -4.43 12.29
CA ARG A 89 -30.22 -4.28 11.67
C ARG A 89 -30.27 -3.40 10.42
N TYR A 90 -29.28 -2.53 10.28
CA TYR A 90 -28.99 -1.71 9.10
C TYR A 90 -27.60 -2.07 8.57
N PHE A 91 -27.54 -2.75 7.44
CA PHE A 91 -26.29 -3.05 6.76
C PHE A 91 -25.80 -1.84 5.97
N VAL A 92 -24.58 -1.37 6.23
CA VAL A 92 -23.97 -0.27 5.49
C VAL A 92 -23.46 -0.78 4.15
N ILE A 93 -24.15 -0.37 3.09
CA ILE A 93 -23.92 -0.76 1.70
C ILE A 93 -22.91 0.17 1.02
N ASP A 94 -23.10 1.48 1.18
CA ASP A 94 -22.16 2.52 0.73
C ASP A 94 -21.98 3.58 1.83
N GLY A 95 -20.84 4.26 1.80
CA GLY A 95 -20.50 5.31 2.75
C GLY A 95 -19.70 4.82 3.98
N GLN A 96 -19.38 3.53 4.07
CA GLN A 96 -18.64 2.93 5.20
C GLN A 96 -17.40 3.73 5.61
N GLN A 97 -16.56 4.13 4.65
CA GLN A 97 -15.31 4.83 4.95
C GLN A 97 -15.59 6.22 5.54
N ARG A 98 -16.50 6.99 4.93
CA ARG A 98 -16.94 8.30 5.45
C ARG A 98 -17.52 8.19 6.86
N THR A 99 -18.43 7.25 7.08
CA THR A 99 -19.05 7.04 8.39
C THR A 99 -18.02 6.63 9.45
N ALA A 100 -17.09 5.74 9.12
CA ALA A 100 -16.02 5.34 10.03
C ALA A 100 -15.08 6.52 10.37
N SER A 101 -14.76 7.39 9.39
CA SER A 101 -13.97 8.60 9.61
C SER A 101 -14.64 9.60 10.56
N LEU A 102 -15.96 9.76 10.46
CA LEU A 102 -16.73 10.61 11.39
C LEU A 102 -16.78 10.02 12.80
N LEU A 103 -16.84 8.69 12.93
CA LEU A 103 -16.72 8.02 14.23
C LEU A 103 -15.31 8.18 14.82
N LEU A 104 -14.26 8.07 14.02
CA LEU A 104 -12.88 8.36 14.45
C LEU A 104 -12.77 9.78 14.99
N LEU A 105 -13.27 10.77 14.25
CA LEU A 105 -13.33 12.18 14.68
C LEU A 105 -14.03 12.32 16.05
N PHE A 106 -15.13 11.60 16.30
CA PHE A 106 -15.85 11.71 17.57
C PHE A 106 -15.18 10.96 18.74
N ASN A 107 -14.40 9.91 18.44
CA ASN A 107 -13.83 8.99 19.42
C ASN A 107 -12.31 9.16 19.57
N ASN A 108 -11.80 10.39 19.61
CA ASN A 108 -10.38 10.69 19.80
C ASN A 108 -9.48 9.95 18.79
N TRP A 109 -9.92 9.89 17.53
CA TRP A 109 -9.20 9.26 16.41
C TRP A 109 -8.92 7.76 16.59
N SER A 110 -9.70 7.09 17.44
CA SER A 110 -9.57 5.66 17.72
C SER A 110 -10.94 5.00 17.91
N ILE A 111 -11.28 4.01 17.10
CA ILE A 111 -12.47 3.18 17.27
C ILE A 111 -12.09 1.71 17.33
N LYS A 112 -12.90 0.91 18.02
CA LYS A 112 -12.79 -0.55 17.98
C LYS A 112 -13.88 -1.13 17.07
N ARG A 113 -13.51 -2.04 16.16
CA ARG A 113 -14.45 -2.66 15.23
C ARG A 113 -14.00 -4.06 14.85
N GLY A 114 -14.84 -5.07 15.05
CA GLY A 114 -14.51 -6.46 14.73
C GLY A 114 -13.30 -6.97 15.54
N GLY A 115 -13.13 -6.51 16.78
CA GLY A 115 -11.98 -6.83 17.61
C GLY A 115 -10.73 -5.98 17.35
N GLU A 116 -10.72 -5.18 16.28
CA GLU A 116 -9.55 -4.40 15.87
C GLU A 116 -9.62 -2.95 16.30
N ILE A 117 -8.47 -2.37 16.64
CA ILE A 117 -8.36 -0.93 16.87
C ILE A 117 -8.01 -0.26 15.55
N ILE A 118 -8.90 0.59 15.07
CA ILE A 118 -8.70 1.45 13.91
C ILE A 118 -8.32 2.83 14.44
N THR A 119 -7.17 3.34 14.00
CA THR A 119 -6.67 4.67 14.38
C THR A 119 -6.36 5.51 13.15
N CYS A 120 -6.34 6.82 13.32
CA CYS A 120 -5.89 7.79 12.31
C CYS A 120 -5.02 8.84 12.99
N ASP A 121 -4.08 9.46 12.26
CA ASP A 121 -3.40 10.64 12.81
C ASP A 121 -4.44 11.74 13.06
N PRO A 122 -4.37 12.45 14.20
CA PRO A 122 -5.34 13.49 14.51
C PRO A 122 -5.35 14.60 13.45
N ILE A 123 -6.51 15.23 13.26
CA ILE A 123 -6.66 16.42 12.43
C ILE A 123 -6.91 17.61 13.34
N ALA A 124 -6.17 18.69 13.10
CA ALA A 124 -6.32 19.96 13.78
C ALA A 124 -7.00 20.99 12.88
N TYR A 125 -7.73 21.92 13.49
CA TYR A 125 -8.26 23.11 12.84
C TYR A 125 -7.50 24.35 13.31
N ASP A 126 -7.03 25.15 12.36
CA ASP A 126 -6.45 26.47 12.63
C ASP A 126 -7.49 27.57 12.32
N PRO A 127 -8.02 28.26 13.34
CA PRO A 127 -8.98 29.35 13.13
C PRO A 127 -8.36 30.60 12.50
N VAL A 128 -7.02 30.76 12.51
CA VAL A 128 -6.36 31.90 11.87
C VAL A 128 -6.41 31.75 10.34
N SER A 129 -5.95 30.61 9.83
CA SER A 129 -5.95 30.32 8.39
C SER A 129 -7.26 29.71 7.86
N ASN A 130 -8.19 29.31 8.73
CA ASN A 130 -9.40 28.54 8.41
C ASN A 130 -9.11 27.22 7.68
N LYS A 131 -8.02 26.53 8.03
CA LYS A 131 -7.61 25.28 7.37
C LYS A 131 -7.56 24.11 8.33
N PHE A 132 -7.83 22.92 7.78
CA PHE A 132 -7.57 21.64 8.42
C PHE A 132 -6.13 21.19 8.14
N MET A 133 -5.47 20.65 9.16
CA MET A 133 -4.08 20.20 9.10
C MET A 133 -3.93 18.86 9.78
N ARG A 134 -2.98 18.03 9.32
CA ARG A 134 -2.54 16.86 10.10
C ARG A 134 -1.93 17.38 11.39
N HIS A 135 -2.51 17.03 12.53
CA HIS A 135 -2.13 17.55 13.83
C HIS A 135 -0.65 17.29 14.07
N ARG A 136 0.11 18.35 14.42
CA ARG A 136 1.28 18.17 15.28
C ARG A 136 1.75 19.41 16.07
N ASN A 137 1.55 20.68 15.67
CA ASN A 137 1.94 21.82 16.55
C ASN A 137 1.27 23.20 16.27
N ARG A 138 0.29 23.33 15.36
CA ARG A 138 -0.23 24.67 14.92
C ARG A 138 -1.75 24.86 14.94
N GLY A 139 -2.51 23.96 15.56
CA GLY A 139 -3.98 24.07 15.58
C GLY A 139 -4.61 23.29 16.73
N ILE A 140 -5.94 23.33 16.81
CA ILE A 140 -6.71 22.69 17.88
C ILE A 140 -7.29 21.38 17.32
N ASP A 141 -7.11 20.28 18.06
CA ASP A 141 -7.66 18.97 17.68
C ASP A 141 -9.16 19.03 17.39
N CYS A 142 -9.55 18.65 16.16
CA CYS A 142 -10.95 18.63 15.73
C CYS A 142 -11.79 17.65 16.55
N SER A 143 -11.21 16.55 17.05
CA SER A 143 -11.94 15.61 17.90
C SER A 143 -12.38 16.27 19.21
N LYS A 144 -11.45 16.99 19.85
CA LYS A 144 -11.73 17.80 21.04
C LYS A 144 -12.83 18.82 20.78
N ILE A 145 -12.75 19.56 19.67
CA ILE A 145 -13.75 20.57 19.30
C ILE A 145 -15.13 19.91 19.09
N VAL A 146 -15.23 18.94 18.18
CA VAL A 146 -16.50 18.32 17.79
C VAL A 146 -17.18 17.67 19.00
N LYS A 147 -16.42 16.97 19.84
CA LYS A 147 -16.95 16.34 21.04
C LYS A 147 -17.45 17.34 22.06
N ALA A 148 -16.72 18.44 22.29
CA ALA A 148 -17.12 19.49 23.22
C ALA A 148 -18.44 20.16 22.82
N PHE A 149 -18.61 20.48 21.53
CA PHE A 149 -19.85 21.07 21.03
C PHE A 149 -21.01 20.07 20.96
N CYS A 150 -20.74 18.80 20.64
CA CYS A 150 -21.76 17.75 20.56
C CYS A 150 -22.32 17.36 21.93
N LEU A 151 -21.46 17.22 22.93
CA LEU A 151 -21.82 16.79 24.28
C LEU A 151 -22.07 17.96 25.25
N HIS A 152 -21.92 19.20 24.78
CA HIS A 152 -21.99 20.41 25.60
C HIS A 152 -21.04 20.38 26.81
N ASP A 153 -19.81 19.93 26.59
CA ASP A 153 -18.77 19.83 27.63
C ASP A 153 -18.33 21.23 28.08
N VAL A 154 -18.82 21.67 29.24
CA VAL A 154 -18.63 23.03 29.76
C VAL A 154 -17.16 23.32 30.04
N ASP A 155 -16.40 22.34 30.50
CA ASP A 155 -15.00 22.51 30.88
C ASP A 155 -14.14 22.71 29.63
N ILE A 156 -14.30 21.85 28.62
CA ILE A 156 -13.57 21.98 27.36
C ILE A 156 -13.99 23.25 26.61
N LEU A 157 -15.28 23.60 26.59
CA LEU A 157 -15.74 24.84 25.94
C LEU A 157 -15.18 26.09 26.62
N SER A 158 -15.10 26.09 27.95
CA SER A 158 -14.50 27.18 28.73
C SER A 158 -13.00 27.28 28.47
N GLU A 159 -12.30 26.14 28.40
CA GLU A 159 -10.89 26.07 28.04
C GLU A 159 -10.64 26.65 26.65
N LEU A 160 -11.38 26.20 25.62
CA LEU A 160 -11.29 26.71 24.25
C LEU A 160 -11.51 28.22 24.20
N LYS A 161 -12.51 28.73 24.93
CA LYS A 161 -12.82 30.17 24.98
C LYS A 161 -11.73 30.98 25.68
N SER A 162 -11.09 30.42 26.71
CA SER A 162 -10.01 31.09 27.45
C SER A 162 -8.69 31.14 26.67
N ASN A 163 -8.45 30.14 25.81
CA ASN A 163 -7.20 29.98 25.07
C ASN A 163 -7.26 30.53 23.64
N THR A 164 -8.38 31.16 23.23
CA THR A 164 -8.56 31.71 21.89
C THR A 164 -9.14 33.12 21.94
N THR A 165 -8.95 33.90 20.87
CA THR A 165 -9.63 35.19 20.73
C THR A 165 -11.14 34.98 20.55
N GLY A 166 -11.95 36.01 20.82
CA GLY A 166 -13.40 35.93 20.60
C GLY A 166 -13.76 35.59 19.16
N ASP A 167 -13.03 36.14 18.19
CA ASP A 167 -13.22 35.86 16.76
C ASP A 167 -12.83 34.43 16.40
N ASP A 168 -11.71 33.93 16.92
CA ASP A 168 -11.27 32.56 16.67
C ASP A 168 -12.19 31.54 17.32
N PHE A 169 -12.68 31.80 18.54
CA PHE A 169 -13.71 30.98 19.18
C PHE A 169 -15.00 30.93 18.34
N ASN A 170 -15.41 32.05 17.75
CA ASN A 170 -16.57 32.09 16.87
C ASN A 170 -16.34 31.26 15.59
N LYS A 171 -15.14 31.28 15.00
CA LYS A 171 -14.79 30.42 13.85
C LYS A 171 -14.79 28.95 14.23
N ILE A 172 -14.21 28.58 15.37
CA ILE A 172 -14.23 27.20 15.91
C ILE A 172 -15.68 26.74 16.10
N ARG A 173 -16.51 27.56 16.75
CA ARG A 173 -17.93 27.29 16.94
C ARG A 173 -18.64 27.09 15.60
N SER A 174 -18.42 27.99 14.64
CA SER A 174 -19.04 27.90 13.31
C SER A 174 -18.61 26.63 12.58
N MET A 175 -17.33 26.28 12.63
CA MET A 175 -16.80 25.04 12.04
C MET A 175 -17.43 23.80 12.69
N ALA A 176 -17.49 23.75 14.02
CA ALA A 176 -18.09 22.64 14.76
C ALA A 176 -19.58 22.47 14.43
N GLN A 177 -20.33 23.57 14.39
CA GLN A 177 -21.75 23.57 14.01
C GLN A 177 -21.95 23.08 12.58
N LYS A 178 -21.16 23.58 11.62
CA LYS A 178 -21.19 23.12 10.23
C LYS A 178 -20.96 21.62 10.12
N ILE A 179 -20.04 21.06 10.90
CA ILE A 179 -19.82 19.61 10.93
C ILE A 179 -21.03 18.90 11.54
N LEU A 180 -21.41 19.24 12.77
CA LEU A 180 -22.44 18.53 13.52
C LEU A 180 -23.81 18.57 12.84
N GLU A 181 -24.17 19.71 12.27
CA GLU A 181 -25.47 19.95 11.62
C GLU A 181 -25.49 19.50 10.15
N TYR A 182 -24.35 19.09 9.57
CA TYR A 182 -24.29 18.68 8.17
C TYR A 182 -25.26 17.52 7.91
N PRO A 183 -26.21 17.65 6.97
CA PRO A 183 -27.19 16.62 6.70
C PRO A 183 -26.60 15.54 5.79
N ILE A 184 -26.57 14.31 6.25
CA ILE A 184 -26.24 13.12 5.46
C ILE A 184 -27.54 12.50 4.95
N PRO A 185 -27.75 12.44 3.62
CA PRO A 185 -28.83 11.64 3.05
C PRO A 185 -28.58 10.15 3.32
N GLN A 186 -29.60 9.47 3.85
CA GLN A 186 -29.62 8.02 4.06
C GLN A 186 -30.68 7.42 3.16
N TYR A 187 -30.25 6.63 2.17
CA TYR A 187 -31.13 5.81 1.35
C TYR A 187 -31.26 4.45 2.01
N ILE A 188 -32.44 4.16 2.56
CA ILE A 188 -32.74 2.92 3.26
C ILE A 188 -33.56 2.05 2.31
N MET A 189 -32.94 0.96 1.86
CA MET A 189 -33.65 -0.10 1.17
C MET A 189 -34.24 -1.03 2.23
N GLU A 190 -35.55 -1.05 2.36
CA GLU A 190 -36.25 -1.95 3.27
C GLU A 190 -36.82 -3.13 2.48
N THR A 191 -36.65 -4.33 3.03
CA THR A 191 -37.17 -5.56 2.42
C THR A 191 -38.15 -6.22 3.37
N THR A 192 -39.39 -6.41 2.94
CA THR A 192 -40.40 -7.18 3.65
C THR A 192 -40.48 -8.59 3.07
N GLY A 193 -40.46 -9.62 3.93
CA GLY A 193 -40.71 -11.01 3.54
C GLY A 193 -42.14 -11.40 3.94
N GLU A 194 -42.90 -11.99 3.02
CA GLU A 194 -44.02 -12.86 3.38
C GLU A 194 -43.42 -14.25 3.67
N GLN A 195 -43.96 -14.96 4.66
CA GLN A 195 -43.41 -16.19 5.30
C GLN A 195 -43.21 -17.42 4.38
N GLU A 196 -43.25 -17.28 3.06
CA GLU A 196 -42.96 -18.37 2.15
C GLU A 196 -41.47 -18.36 1.75
N THR A 197 -40.76 -19.39 2.19
CA THR A 197 -39.33 -19.69 1.92
C THR A 197 -38.83 -19.46 0.48
N THR A 198 -39.72 -19.41 -0.52
CA THR A 198 -39.42 -19.08 -1.92
C THR A 198 -39.19 -17.58 -2.21
N ASP A 199 -39.68 -16.66 -1.37
CA ASP A 199 -39.54 -15.21 -1.58
C ASP A 199 -38.24 -14.63 -0.97
N GLU A 200 -37.62 -15.32 0.00
CA GLU A 200 -36.35 -14.90 0.62
C GLU A 200 -35.18 -14.93 -0.38
N GLU A 201 -34.98 -16.03 -1.12
CA GLU A 201 -33.92 -16.15 -2.14
C GLU A 201 -34.01 -15.04 -3.22
N ASN A 202 -35.25 -14.59 -3.50
CA ASN A 202 -35.56 -13.55 -4.47
C ASN A 202 -35.22 -12.15 -3.95
N ILE A 203 -35.51 -11.84 -2.67
CA ILE A 203 -35.15 -10.58 -2.00
C ILE A 203 -33.65 -10.36 -2.05
N PHE A 204 -32.88 -11.37 -1.64
CA PHE A 204 -31.42 -11.26 -1.58
C PHE A 204 -30.78 -11.09 -2.94
N SER A 205 -31.28 -11.84 -3.94
CA SER A 205 -30.83 -11.68 -5.33
C SER A 205 -31.05 -10.24 -5.83
N LYS A 206 -32.21 -9.63 -5.53
CA LYS A 206 -32.52 -8.25 -5.92
C LYS A 206 -31.66 -7.23 -5.17
N MET A 207 -31.41 -7.43 -3.88
CA MET A 207 -30.55 -6.55 -3.07
C MET A 207 -29.09 -6.61 -3.51
N ALA A 208 -28.60 -7.79 -3.89
CA ALA A 208 -27.29 -7.95 -4.51
C ALA A 208 -27.19 -7.19 -5.83
N GLU A 209 -28.21 -7.29 -6.67
CA GLU A 209 -28.26 -6.54 -7.93
C GLU A 209 -28.28 -5.03 -7.70
N ALA A 210 -29.03 -4.55 -6.71
CA ALA A 210 -29.04 -3.14 -6.31
C ALA A 210 -27.65 -2.68 -5.86
N PHE A 211 -26.98 -3.45 -4.99
CA PHE A 211 -25.62 -3.17 -4.52
C PHE A 211 -24.62 -3.00 -5.68
N ILE A 212 -24.66 -3.92 -6.64
CA ILE A 212 -23.75 -3.92 -7.80
C ILE A 212 -23.97 -2.67 -8.65
N ARG A 213 -25.23 -2.33 -8.92
CA ARG A 213 -25.59 -1.17 -9.75
C ARG A 213 -25.14 0.14 -9.10
N ILE A 214 -25.28 0.25 -7.79
CA ILE A 214 -24.90 1.43 -7.01
C ILE A 214 -23.38 1.63 -7.02
N ASN A 215 -22.62 0.54 -6.89
CA ASN A 215 -21.16 0.62 -6.77
C ASN A 215 -20.40 0.41 -8.10
N LYS A 216 -21.10 0.42 -9.24
CA LYS A 216 -20.54 0.09 -10.57
C LYS A 216 -19.40 1.01 -11.03
N GLU A 217 -19.32 2.23 -10.52
CA GLU A 217 -18.26 3.21 -10.82
C GLU A 217 -17.08 3.15 -9.81
N GLY A 218 -17.22 2.42 -8.69
CA GLY A 218 -16.24 2.38 -7.60
C GLY A 218 -15.71 0.96 -7.34
N ILE A 219 -14.64 0.56 -8.04
CA ILE A 219 -13.91 -0.72 -7.89
C ILE A 219 -14.74 -1.97 -8.29
N ARG A 220 -14.08 -2.97 -8.93
CA ARG A 220 -14.73 -4.21 -9.41
C ARG A 220 -15.23 -5.08 -8.24
N ILE A 221 -16.54 -5.19 -8.12
CA ILE A 221 -17.30 -5.81 -7.02
C ILE A 221 -17.72 -7.27 -7.31
N GLY A 222 -16.93 -8.00 -8.11
CA GLY A 222 -17.21 -9.42 -8.43
C GLY A 222 -17.21 -10.39 -7.23
N ASN A 223 -16.88 -9.91 -6.04
CA ASN A 223 -16.81 -10.69 -4.79
C ASN A 223 -18.11 -10.65 -4.00
N VAL A 224 -18.81 -9.52 -4.06
CA VAL A 224 -20.08 -9.30 -3.34
C VAL A 224 -21.19 -10.11 -4.00
N GLU A 225 -21.12 -10.33 -5.32
CA GLU A 225 -22.01 -11.23 -6.06
C GLU A 225 -21.95 -12.67 -5.55
N LEU A 226 -20.73 -13.17 -5.28
CA LEU A 226 -20.48 -14.50 -4.78
C LEU A 226 -21.00 -14.68 -3.35
N MET A 227 -20.72 -13.69 -2.49
CA MET A 227 -21.10 -13.71 -1.08
C MET A 227 -22.60 -13.48 -0.92
N LEU A 228 -23.20 -12.51 -1.63
CA LEU A 228 -24.64 -12.30 -1.59
C LEU A 228 -25.42 -13.44 -2.23
N SER A 229 -24.92 -14.08 -3.29
CA SER A 229 -25.55 -15.29 -3.84
C SER A 229 -25.41 -16.51 -2.92
N PHE A 230 -24.33 -16.58 -2.13
CA PHE A 230 -24.14 -17.58 -1.07
C PHE A 230 -25.10 -17.33 0.11
N MET A 231 -25.29 -16.05 0.48
CA MET A 231 -26.18 -15.62 1.57
C MET A 231 -27.65 -15.71 1.17
N ALA A 232 -27.98 -15.59 -0.12
CA ALA A 232 -29.33 -15.65 -0.71
C ALA A 232 -29.99 -17.05 -0.74
N GLY A 233 -29.54 -18.03 0.05
CA GLY A 233 -30.18 -19.34 0.15
C GLY A 233 -29.84 -20.35 -0.96
N THR A 234 -29.04 -19.98 -1.96
CA THR A 234 -28.68 -20.91 -3.05
C THR A 234 -27.88 -22.14 -2.57
N LEU A 235 -27.21 -22.05 -1.41
CA LEU A 235 -26.64 -23.19 -0.69
C LEU A 235 -27.48 -23.47 0.57
N SER A 236 -27.98 -24.70 0.71
CA SER A 236 -28.86 -25.09 1.81
C SER A 236 -28.10 -25.62 3.04
N GLY A 237 -28.67 -25.38 4.23
CA GLY A 237 -28.40 -26.04 5.51
C GLY A 237 -26.93 -26.33 5.84
N GLU A 238 -26.52 -27.57 5.58
CA GLU A 238 -25.22 -28.13 5.98
C GLU A 238 -24.04 -27.44 5.28
N LEU A 239 -24.14 -27.19 3.97
CA LEU A 239 -23.09 -26.55 3.19
C LEU A 239 -22.84 -25.10 3.64
N LYS A 240 -23.91 -24.33 3.90
CA LYS A 240 -23.82 -22.98 4.47
C LYS A 240 -23.12 -23.02 5.82
N SER A 241 -23.53 -23.93 6.72
CA SER A 241 -22.97 -24.03 8.07
C SER A 241 -21.47 -24.34 8.07
N ARG A 242 -21.02 -25.27 7.21
CA ARG A 242 -19.60 -25.65 7.09
C ARG A 242 -18.74 -24.53 6.55
N VAL A 243 -19.18 -23.84 5.50
CA VAL A 243 -18.45 -22.70 4.93
C VAL A 243 -18.39 -21.54 5.92
N VAL A 244 -19.47 -21.22 6.64
CA VAL A 244 -19.46 -20.19 7.70
C VAL A 244 -18.48 -20.57 8.82
N LYS A 245 -18.47 -21.84 9.25
CA LYS A 245 -17.51 -22.33 10.24
C LYS A 245 -16.07 -22.16 9.76
N LEU A 246 -15.79 -22.50 8.50
CA LEU A 246 -14.47 -22.33 7.89
C LEU A 246 -14.06 -20.85 7.81
N CYS A 247 -14.98 -19.96 7.43
CA CYS A 247 -14.73 -18.51 7.44
C CYS A 247 -14.35 -18.01 8.83
N LYS A 248 -15.12 -18.37 9.87
CA LYS A 248 -14.83 -17.99 11.27
C LYS A 248 -13.51 -18.57 11.76
N GLU A 249 -13.17 -19.79 11.36
CA GLU A 249 -11.88 -20.42 11.70
C GLU A 249 -10.69 -19.63 11.13
N LEU A 250 -10.79 -19.24 9.85
CA LEU A 250 -9.72 -18.56 9.12
C LEU A 250 -9.70 -17.04 9.33
N GLU A 251 -10.75 -16.47 9.91
CA GLU A 251 -10.84 -15.06 10.31
C GLU A 251 -9.73 -14.68 11.31
N ASN A 252 -9.36 -15.59 12.22
CA ASN A 252 -8.23 -15.38 13.15
C ASN A 252 -6.88 -15.19 12.45
N ARG A 253 -6.79 -15.60 11.18
CA ARG A 253 -5.62 -15.39 10.30
C ARG A 253 -5.83 -14.26 9.30
N ASP A 254 -6.88 -13.44 9.45
CA ASP A 254 -7.25 -12.35 8.55
C ASP A 254 -7.45 -12.78 7.09
N ILE A 255 -7.79 -14.06 6.86
CA ILE A 255 -8.12 -14.52 5.51
C ILE A 255 -9.53 -14.04 5.18
N MET A 256 -9.63 -13.19 4.17
CA MET A 256 -10.89 -12.66 3.70
C MET A 256 -11.80 -13.79 3.22
N VAL A 257 -13.11 -13.59 3.38
CA VAL A 257 -14.12 -14.57 2.95
C VAL A 257 -14.06 -14.81 1.42
N GLN A 258 -13.61 -13.83 0.62
CA GLN A 258 -13.53 -13.97 -0.83
C GLN A 258 -12.61 -15.12 -1.29
N PRO A 259 -11.30 -15.18 -0.94
CA PRO A 259 -10.44 -16.31 -1.29
C PRO A 259 -10.99 -17.68 -0.86
N ILE A 260 -11.61 -17.75 0.33
CA ILE A 260 -12.25 -18.96 0.87
C ILE A 260 -13.36 -19.42 -0.07
N MET A 261 -14.29 -18.53 -0.37
CA MET A 261 -15.46 -18.80 -1.21
C MET A 261 -15.06 -19.19 -2.63
N ARG A 262 -14.12 -18.45 -3.23
CA ARG A 262 -13.61 -18.75 -4.58
C ARG A 262 -12.95 -20.12 -4.64
N SER A 263 -12.25 -20.53 -3.59
CA SER A 263 -11.64 -21.87 -3.50
C SER A 263 -12.70 -22.96 -3.36
N VAL A 264 -13.67 -22.78 -2.46
CA VAL A 264 -14.79 -23.71 -2.24
C VAL A 264 -15.56 -23.93 -3.55
N PHE A 265 -16.03 -22.87 -4.20
CA PHE A 265 -16.79 -23.02 -5.44
C PHE A 265 -15.97 -23.56 -6.60
N SER A 266 -14.67 -23.28 -6.64
CA SER A 266 -13.80 -23.88 -7.64
C SER A 266 -13.70 -25.38 -7.47
N ASN A 267 -13.60 -25.88 -6.23
CA ASN A 267 -13.61 -27.31 -5.92
C ASN A 267 -15.00 -27.95 -6.16
N LEU A 268 -16.07 -27.17 -6.09
CA LEU A 268 -17.41 -27.59 -6.52
C LEU A 268 -17.58 -27.64 -8.05
N GLY A 269 -16.57 -27.23 -8.82
CA GLY A 269 -16.52 -27.38 -10.28
C GLY A 269 -16.84 -26.10 -11.07
N LEU A 270 -16.91 -24.94 -10.41
CA LEU A 270 -17.13 -23.67 -11.09
C LEU A 270 -15.81 -23.03 -11.51
N SER A 271 -15.79 -22.43 -12.70
CA SER A 271 -14.70 -21.59 -13.16
C SER A 271 -14.70 -20.24 -12.42
N GLN A 272 -13.55 -19.57 -12.34
CA GLN A 272 -13.47 -18.26 -11.67
C GLN A 272 -14.28 -17.18 -12.42
N THR A 273 -14.41 -17.33 -13.74
CA THR A 273 -15.25 -16.47 -14.58
C THR A 273 -16.74 -16.70 -14.37
N GLN A 274 -17.17 -17.93 -14.07
CA GLN A 274 -18.54 -18.26 -13.69
C GLN A 274 -18.86 -17.74 -12.28
N ILE A 275 -17.89 -17.83 -11.36
CA ILE A 275 -18.00 -17.32 -9.99
C ILE A 275 -18.18 -15.80 -9.96
N ALA A 276 -17.40 -15.07 -10.77
CA ALA A 276 -17.39 -13.61 -10.80
C ALA A 276 -18.53 -12.97 -11.61
N LYS A 277 -19.46 -13.75 -12.17
CA LYS A 277 -20.57 -13.23 -12.99
C LYS A 277 -21.90 -13.72 -12.44
N PRO A 278 -22.79 -12.84 -11.94
CA PRO A 278 -23.91 -13.26 -11.11
C PRO A 278 -24.93 -14.12 -11.87
N LYS A 279 -25.24 -13.77 -13.12
CA LYS A 279 -26.11 -14.59 -13.98
C LYS A 279 -25.54 -15.99 -14.22
N GLN A 280 -24.23 -16.09 -14.43
CA GLN A 280 -23.57 -17.38 -14.65
C GLN A 280 -23.47 -18.17 -13.34
N PHE A 281 -23.14 -17.50 -12.24
CA PHE A 281 -23.08 -18.12 -10.92
C PHE A 281 -24.42 -18.73 -10.53
N LYS A 282 -25.51 -17.96 -10.60
CA LYS A 282 -26.88 -18.43 -10.31
C LYS A 282 -27.26 -19.65 -11.16
N ALA A 283 -26.97 -19.61 -12.46
CA ALA A 283 -27.24 -20.73 -13.36
C ALA A 283 -26.40 -21.98 -13.04
N ASN A 284 -25.15 -21.82 -12.55
CA ASN A 284 -24.27 -22.95 -12.24
C ASN A 284 -24.45 -23.49 -10.82
N ILE A 285 -24.99 -22.73 -9.86
CA ILE A 285 -25.31 -23.27 -8.53
C ILE A 285 -26.42 -24.33 -8.60
N ALA A 286 -27.36 -24.21 -9.53
CA ALA A 286 -28.35 -25.27 -9.75
C ALA A 286 -27.68 -26.62 -10.07
N LYS A 287 -26.50 -26.61 -10.72
CA LYS A 287 -25.71 -27.81 -10.97
C LYS A 287 -25.07 -28.35 -9.68
N ILE A 288 -24.71 -27.49 -8.73
CA ILE A 288 -24.22 -27.89 -7.41
C ILE A 288 -25.31 -28.59 -6.60
N LYS A 289 -26.57 -28.10 -6.67
CA LYS A 289 -27.73 -28.77 -6.03
C LYS A 289 -27.96 -30.19 -6.56
N GLY A 290 -27.47 -30.51 -7.77
CA GLY A 290 -27.54 -31.85 -8.37
C GLY A 290 -26.36 -32.77 -8.03
N ILE A 291 -25.36 -32.32 -7.28
CA ILE A 291 -24.24 -33.17 -6.81
C ILE A 291 -24.75 -34.09 -5.70
N LEU A 292 -24.39 -35.38 -5.76
CA LEU A 292 -24.72 -36.34 -4.70
C LEU A 292 -24.15 -35.85 -3.37
N LYS A 293 -24.88 -36.06 -2.27
CA LYS A 293 -24.48 -35.57 -0.94
C LYS A 293 -23.05 -36.00 -0.56
N GLU A 294 -22.70 -37.26 -0.82
CA GLU A 294 -21.36 -37.80 -0.54
C GLU A 294 -20.26 -37.08 -1.35
N ASP A 295 -20.48 -36.85 -2.65
CA ASP A 295 -19.54 -36.09 -3.50
C ASP A 295 -19.40 -34.64 -3.04
N LEU A 296 -20.50 -34.03 -2.60
CA LEU A 296 -20.50 -32.69 -2.05
C LEU A 296 -19.67 -32.64 -0.76
N ASP A 297 -19.89 -33.57 0.17
CA ASP A 297 -19.17 -33.65 1.43
C ASP A 297 -17.67 -33.87 1.23
N ASN A 298 -17.30 -34.73 0.27
CA ASN A 298 -15.92 -34.96 -0.11
C ASN A 298 -15.25 -33.68 -0.67
N ARG A 299 -15.90 -32.99 -1.62
CA ARG A 299 -15.36 -31.75 -2.21
C ARG A 299 -15.24 -30.62 -1.19
N LEU A 300 -16.16 -30.54 -0.23
CA LEU A 300 -16.06 -29.60 0.89
C LEU A 300 -14.94 -29.97 1.86
N GLY A 301 -14.78 -31.26 2.17
CA GLY A 301 -13.66 -31.74 2.97
C GLY A 301 -12.30 -31.41 2.35
N VAL A 302 -12.17 -31.53 1.03
CA VAL A 302 -10.98 -31.10 0.27
C VAL A 302 -10.77 -29.59 0.40
N SER A 303 -11.84 -28.79 0.30
CA SER A 303 -11.76 -27.33 0.41
C SER A 303 -11.32 -26.86 1.81
N GLU A 304 -11.91 -27.45 2.86
CA GLU A 304 -11.55 -27.16 4.25
C GLU A 304 -10.09 -27.50 4.52
N ARG A 305 -9.66 -28.69 4.09
CA ARG A 305 -8.27 -29.16 4.28
C ARG A 305 -7.27 -28.30 3.51
N SER A 306 -7.52 -28.05 2.22
CA SER A 306 -6.61 -27.28 1.37
C SER A 306 -6.45 -25.83 1.81
N LEU A 307 -7.50 -25.19 2.32
CA LEU A 307 -7.41 -23.84 2.88
C LEU A 307 -6.64 -23.80 4.21
N ARG A 308 -6.80 -24.82 5.07
CA ARG A 308 -5.97 -24.96 6.28
C ARG A 308 -4.50 -25.18 5.94
N LEU A 309 -4.20 -26.04 4.98
CA LEU A 309 -2.83 -26.26 4.49
C LEU A 309 -2.24 -25.00 3.85
N THR A 310 -3.06 -24.22 3.16
CA THR A 310 -2.66 -22.91 2.62
C THR A 310 -2.23 -21.98 3.75
N ALA A 311 -3.02 -21.89 4.83
CA ALA A 311 -2.68 -21.09 5.99
C ALA A 311 -1.43 -21.62 6.74
N GLU A 312 -1.29 -22.94 6.88
CA GLU A 312 -0.11 -23.58 7.47
C GLU A 312 1.15 -23.32 6.63
N PHE A 313 1.04 -23.34 5.30
CA PHE A 313 2.14 -23.04 4.39
C PHE A 313 2.61 -21.59 4.55
N LEU A 314 1.69 -20.61 4.64
CA LEU A 314 2.05 -19.22 4.90
C LEU A 314 2.85 -19.06 6.19
N GLU A 315 2.42 -19.75 7.24
CA GLU A 315 3.06 -19.72 8.55
C GLU A 315 4.45 -20.37 8.52
N LYS A 316 4.55 -21.64 8.09
CA LYS A 316 5.81 -22.38 8.11
C LYS A 316 6.83 -21.86 7.10
N GLU A 317 6.40 -21.44 5.90
CA GLU A 317 7.33 -20.98 4.86
C GLU A 317 7.65 -19.49 4.95
N PHE A 318 6.70 -18.64 5.33
CA PHE A 318 6.89 -17.19 5.29
C PHE A 318 6.82 -16.52 6.66
N GLY A 319 6.48 -17.25 7.73
CA GLY A 319 6.19 -16.68 9.05
C GLY A 319 4.91 -15.86 9.09
N ILE A 320 4.04 -15.99 8.08
CA ILE A 320 2.84 -15.17 7.94
C ILE A 320 1.69 -15.87 8.66
N HIS A 321 1.45 -15.48 9.92
CA HIS A 321 0.28 -15.92 10.68
C HIS A 321 -0.99 -15.15 10.31
N ASN A 322 -0.83 -13.97 9.71
CA ASN A 322 -1.90 -13.05 9.40
C ASN A 322 -1.82 -12.59 7.93
N ALA A 323 -2.81 -12.97 7.14
CA ALA A 323 -2.87 -12.73 5.70
C ALA A 323 -3.05 -11.25 5.31
N ARG A 324 -3.29 -10.35 6.28
CA ARG A 324 -3.25 -8.90 6.06
C ARG A 324 -1.90 -8.44 5.57
N LEU A 325 -0.79 -9.14 5.85
CA LEU A 325 0.53 -8.80 5.31
C LEU A 325 0.61 -8.97 3.79
N LEU A 326 -0.25 -9.77 3.18
CA LEU A 326 -0.19 -10.05 1.75
C LEU A 326 -0.60 -8.82 0.93
N PRO A 327 0.16 -8.44 -0.11
CA PRO A 327 -0.27 -7.46 -1.09
C PRO A 327 -1.59 -7.87 -1.77
N SER A 328 -1.79 -9.17 -1.99
CA SER A 328 -3.07 -9.72 -2.42
C SER A 328 -3.31 -11.12 -1.85
N GLN A 329 -4.44 -11.30 -1.17
CA GLN A 329 -4.89 -12.63 -0.73
C GLN A 329 -5.44 -13.49 -1.89
N THR A 330 -5.52 -12.97 -3.11
CA THR A 330 -6.00 -13.71 -4.28
C THR A 330 -5.10 -14.90 -4.62
N ALA A 331 -3.79 -14.78 -4.34
CA ALA A 331 -2.81 -15.84 -4.55
C ALA A 331 -3.04 -17.08 -3.65
N LEU A 332 -3.91 -16.99 -2.64
CA LEU A 332 -4.30 -18.14 -1.81
C LEU A 332 -5.16 -19.15 -2.58
N ILE A 333 -5.88 -18.73 -3.63
CA ILE A 333 -6.81 -19.59 -4.37
C ILE A 333 -6.05 -20.64 -5.21
N PRO A 334 -5.04 -20.28 -6.04
CA PRO A 334 -4.27 -21.30 -6.76
C PRO A 334 -3.44 -22.18 -5.82
N LEU A 335 -2.93 -21.63 -4.71
CA LEU A 335 -2.23 -22.40 -3.69
C LEU A 335 -3.14 -23.46 -3.03
N SER A 336 -4.35 -23.06 -2.63
CA SER A 336 -5.38 -23.97 -2.14
C SER A 336 -5.77 -25.02 -3.20
N THR A 337 -5.84 -24.63 -4.47
CA THR A 337 -6.10 -25.56 -5.57
C THR A 337 -5.03 -26.67 -5.66
N TYR A 338 -3.75 -26.30 -5.53
CA TYR A 338 -2.65 -27.27 -5.53
C TYR A 338 -2.76 -28.26 -4.34
N PHE A 339 -3.01 -27.75 -3.13
CA PHE A 339 -3.19 -28.60 -1.95
C PHE A 339 -4.42 -29.51 -2.08
N GLY A 340 -5.52 -28.99 -2.62
CA GLY A 340 -6.74 -29.74 -2.84
C GLY A 340 -6.58 -30.86 -3.86
N LYS A 341 -5.79 -30.63 -4.93
CA LYS A 341 -5.46 -31.65 -5.92
C LYS A 341 -4.66 -32.81 -5.34
N ASN A 342 -3.67 -32.50 -4.51
CA ASN A 342 -2.71 -33.50 -4.01
C ASN A 342 -3.16 -34.21 -2.72
N ASN A 343 -4.24 -33.73 -2.08
CA ASN A 343 -4.86 -34.34 -0.90
C ASN A 343 -3.89 -34.62 0.26
N PHE A 344 -2.90 -33.75 0.45
CA PHE A 344 -1.99 -33.84 1.59
C PHE A 344 -2.76 -33.72 2.93
N GLU A 345 -2.25 -34.37 3.98
CA GLU A 345 -2.76 -34.25 5.34
C GLU A 345 -2.09 -33.10 6.11
N ASN A 346 -0.84 -32.82 5.79
CA ASN A 346 -0.03 -31.74 6.34
C ASN A 346 0.97 -31.27 5.27
N ILE A 347 1.54 -30.07 5.45
CA ILE A 347 2.46 -29.53 4.43
C ILE A 347 3.79 -30.27 4.35
N ASP A 348 4.14 -31.13 5.31
CA ASP A 348 5.43 -31.83 5.34
C ASP A 348 5.47 -33.00 4.33
N GLN A 349 4.29 -33.43 3.84
CA GLN A 349 4.16 -34.41 2.74
C GLN A 349 4.47 -33.82 1.36
N MET A 350 4.55 -32.50 1.23
CA MET A 350 4.76 -31.83 -0.05
C MET A 350 6.20 -32.02 -0.54
N PRO A 351 6.43 -32.39 -1.81
CA PRO A 351 7.78 -32.52 -2.38
C PRO A 351 8.59 -31.22 -2.26
N ASP A 352 9.88 -31.33 -1.96
CA ASP A 352 10.77 -30.16 -1.80
C ASP A 352 10.84 -29.28 -3.04
N LEU A 353 10.80 -29.88 -4.23
CA LEU A 353 10.78 -29.13 -5.48
C LEU A 353 9.50 -28.31 -5.63
N ASP A 354 8.35 -28.87 -5.25
CA ASP A 354 7.08 -28.15 -5.27
C ASP A 354 7.03 -27.05 -4.21
N ARG A 355 7.56 -27.32 -3.01
CA ARG A 355 7.74 -26.31 -1.96
C ARG A 355 8.53 -25.13 -2.47
N LYS A 356 9.68 -25.38 -3.11
CA LYS A 356 10.54 -24.36 -3.71
C LYS A 356 9.81 -23.59 -4.81
N ASN A 357 9.17 -24.30 -5.73
CA ASN A 357 8.44 -23.73 -6.86
C ASN A 357 7.25 -22.85 -6.45
N ILE A 358 6.47 -23.30 -5.45
CA ILE A 358 5.37 -22.53 -4.87
C ILE A 358 5.90 -21.29 -4.17
N THR A 359 6.99 -21.42 -3.41
CA THR A 359 7.63 -20.29 -2.72
C THR A 359 8.01 -19.20 -3.72
N SER A 360 8.71 -19.58 -4.80
CA SER A 360 9.11 -18.65 -5.85
C SER A 360 7.94 -18.01 -6.56
N TRP A 361 6.94 -18.82 -6.94
CA TRP A 361 5.72 -18.33 -7.57
C TRP A 361 4.97 -17.33 -6.68
N PHE A 362 4.76 -17.68 -5.41
CA PHE A 362 3.95 -16.91 -4.47
C PHE A 362 4.56 -15.54 -4.18
N LEU A 363 5.89 -15.47 -4.07
CA LEU A 363 6.62 -14.21 -3.97
C LEU A 363 6.44 -13.38 -5.24
N LEU A 364 6.70 -13.95 -6.43
CA LEU A 364 6.59 -13.22 -7.69
C LEU A 364 5.20 -12.65 -7.96
N VAL A 365 4.13 -13.40 -7.69
CA VAL A 365 2.76 -12.91 -7.92
C VAL A 365 2.38 -11.77 -6.98
N ASN A 366 2.83 -11.80 -5.72
CA ASN A 366 2.55 -10.76 -4.74
C ASN A 366 3.40 -9.50 -4.97
N LEU A 367 4.69 -9.66 -5.31
CA LEU A 367 5.59 -8.54 -5.57
C LEU A 367 5.22 -7.80 -6.86
N ASN A 368 4.85 -8.53 -7.92
CA ASN A 368 4.46 -7.90 -9.17
C ASN A 368 2.98 -7.45 -9.22
N GLY A 369 2.19 -7.73 -8.18
CA GLY A 369 0.75 -7.47 -8.21
C GLY A 369 0.05 -8.21 -9.35
N HIS A 370 0.37 -9.49 -9.58
CA HIS A 370 -0.15 -10.28 -10.71
C HIS A 370 -1.68 -10.33 -10.76
N TYR A 371 -2.37 -10.27 -9.61
CA TYR A 371 -3.83 -10.24 -9.55
C TYR A 371 -4.42 -8.83 -9.36
N SER A 372 -3.69 -7.77 -9.73
CA SER A 372 -4.20 -6.39 -9.71
C SER A 372 -5.20 -6.09 -10.83
N SER A 373 -5.15 -6.84 -11.93
CA SER A 373 -5.97 -6.63 -13.12
C SER A 373 -6.40 -7.95 -13.75
N SER A 374 -7.57 -7.97 -14.39
CA SER A 374 -8.15 -9.16 -15.04
C SER A 374 -8.14 -10.41 -14.16
N VAL A 375 -8.45 -10.23 -12.89
CA VAL A 375 -8.31 -11.22 -11.81
C VAL A 375 -8.93 -12.55 -12.17
N ASP A 376 -10.18 -12.56 -12.63
CA ASP A 376 -10.95 -13.78 -12.83
C ASP A 376 -10.37 -14.65 -13.95
N THR A 377 -9.95 -14.03 -15.06
CA THR A 377 -9.35 -14.75 -16.19
C THR A 377 -7.95 -15.28 -15.84
N ARG A 378 -7.14 -14.50 -15.12
CA ARG A 378 -5.80 -14.94 -14.68
C ARG A 378 -5.90 -16.10 -13.69
N LEU A 379 -6.74 -15.96 -12.66
CA LEU A 379 -7.01 -17.04 -11.71
C LEU A 379 -7.50 -18.31 -12.40
N ASN A 380 -8.44 -18.19 -13.33
CA ASN A 380 -8.97 -19.38 -14.02
C ASN A 380 -7.87 -20.12 -14.78
N ARG A 381 -7.01 -19.39 -15.50
CA ARG A 381 -5.87 -19.95 -16.21
C ARG A 381 -4.87 -20.62 -15.26
N ASP A 382 -4.50 -19.95 -14.17
CA ASP A 382 -3.53 -20.47 -13.21
C ASP A 382 -4.06 -21.74 -12.51
N ILE A 383 -5.34 -21.77 -12.16
CA ILE A 383 -6.03 -22.96 -11.61
C ILE A 383 -6.01 -24.12 -12.62
N GLU A 384 -6.31 -23.87 -13.88
CA GLU A 384 -6.30 -24.90 -14.94
C GLU A 384 -4.89 -25.46 -15.16
N ILE A 385 -3.87 -24.61 -15.16
CA ILE A 385 -2.46 -25.03 -15.24
C ILE A 385 -2.11 -25.98 -14.09
N ILE A 386 -2.46 -25.62 -12.84
CA ILE A 386 -2.22 -26.47 -11.67
C ILE A 386 -2.99 -27.79 -11.77
N ARG A 387 -4.28 -27.75 -12.11
CA ARG A 387 -5.11 -28.95 -12.23
C ARG A 387 -4.57 -29.95 -13.24
N ASN A 388 -3.99 -29.47 -14.33
CA ASN A 388 -3.47 -30.29 -15.41
C ASN A 388 -1.99 -30.70 -15.25
N SER A 389 -1.34 -30.40 -14.12
CA SER A 389 0.09 -30.69 -13.90
C SER A 389 0.33 -31.59 -12.70
N ASP A 390 1.11 -32.66 -12.84
CA ASP A 390 1.35 -33.63 -11.75
C ASP A 390 2.13 -33.03 -10.57
N SER A 391 3.02 -32.08 -10.85
CA SER A 391 3.77 -31.30 -9.86
C SER A 391 3.40 -29.81 -9.96
N PHE A 392 3.88 -28.97 -9.04
CA PHE A 392 3.61 -27.54 -9.11
C PHE A 392 4.28 -26.91 -10.35
N PRO A 393 3.51 -26.35 -11.30
CA PRO A 393 4.01 -26.00 -12.63
C PRO A 393 4.57 -24.57 -12.69
N PHE A 394 5.62 -24.28 -11.91
CA PHE A 394 6.17 -22.93 -11.77
C PHE A 394 6.50 -22.24 -13.09
N LEU A 395 7.23 -22.90 -14.00
CA LEU A 395 7.62 -22.30 -15.29
C LEU A 395 6.41 -21.94 -16.15
N ALA A 396 5.40 -22.83 -16.22
CA ALA A 396 4.19 -22.56 -16.98
C ALA A 396 3.39 -21.40 -16.37
N MET A 397 3.36 -21.30 -15.03
CA MET A 397 2.73 -20.18 -14.32
C MET A 397 3.51 -18.86 -14.51
N GLN A 398 4.84 -18.92 -14.52
CA GLN A 398 5.70 -17.75 -14.74
C GLN A 398 5.55 -17.19 -16.16
N GLU A 399 5.36 -18.05 -17.17
CA GLU A 399 5.06 -17.62 -18.55
C GLU A 399 3.68 -16.96 -18.70
N THR A 400 2.78 -17.09 -17.73
CA THR A 400 1.51 -16.36 -17.74
C THR A 400 1.66 -14.91 -17.26
N MET A 401 2.76 -14.62 -16.56
CA MET A 401 3.01 -13.31 -15.96
C MET A 401 3.46 -12.34 -17.05
N LYS A 402 2.68 -11.28 -17.28
CA LYS A 402 3.05 -10.17 -18.20
C LYS A 402 4.03 -9.16 -17.59
N VAL A 403 4.64 -9.52 -16.47
CA VAL A 403 5.41 -8.65 -15.57
C VAL A 403 6.80 -9.26 -15.36
N ARG A 404 7.59 -8.68 -14.45
CA ARG A 404 8.95 -9.15 -14.20
C ARG A 404 8.95 -10.63 -13.81
N LYS A 405 9.78 -11.42 -14.50
CA LYS A 405 9.95 -12.86 -14.24
C LYS A 405 10.89 -13.13 -13.06
N HIS A 406 11.66 -12.13 -12.65
CA HIS A 406 12.55 -12.10 -11.50
C HIS A 406 12.52 -10.70 -10.88
N ILE A 407 13.03 -10.56 -9.66
CA ILE A 407 13.16 -9.29 -8.95
C ILE A 407 14.63 -8.90 -8.92
N ASP A 408 14.97 -7.75 -9.49
CA ASP A 408 16.32 -7.19 -9.53
C ASP A 408 16.53 -6.18 -8.39
N PHE A 409 17.76 -5.67 -8.28
CA PHE A 409 18.09 -4.64 -7.29
C PHE A 409 17.28 -3.36 -7.50
N GLU A 410 17.04 -2.98 -8.76
CA GLU A 410 16.24 -1.79 -9.12
C GLU A 410 14.84 -1.86 -8.51
N TYR A 411 14.16 -3.02 -8.59
CA TYR A 411 12.85 -3.18 -7.97
C TYR A 411 12.87 -2.90 -6.46
N ILE A 412 13.86 -3.38 -5.71
CA ILE A 412 13.94 -3.10 -4.26
C ILE A 412 14.31 -1.64 -4.01
N GLN A 413 15.17 -1.08 -4.86
CA GLN A 413 15.56 0.33 -4.82
C GLN A 413 14.37 1.27 -5.07
N ASP A 414 13.37 0.89 -5.88
CA ASP A 414 12.13 1.65 -6.06
C ASP A 414 11.43 1.93 -4.72
N GLY A 415 11.63 1.07 -3.71
CA GLY A 415 11.13 1.28 -2.35
C GLY A 415 11.66 2.55 -1.67
N LEU A 416 12.75 3.14 -2.16
CA LEU A 416 13.28 4.43 -1.71
C LEU A 416 12.42 5.62 -2.16
N GLU A 417 11.68 5.47 -3.25
CA GLU A 417 10.85 6.51 -3.87
C GLU A 417 9.35 6.33 -3.55
N ARG A 418 9.04 5.52 -2.53
CA ARG A 418 7.67 5.18 -2.15
C ARG A 418 7.48 5.33 -0.65
N ASN A 419 6.34 5.89 -0.23
CA ASN A 419 5.84 5.66 1.11
C ASN A 419 5.38 4.19 1.24
N VAL A 420 6.21 3.32 1.81
CA VAL A 420 5.92 1.87 1.91
C VAL A 420 4.95 1.52 3.04
N VAL A 421 4.59 2.49 3.87
CA VAL A 421 3.57 2.32 4.90
C VAL A 421 2.17 2.28 4.28
N ARG A 422 1.96 2.97 3.15
CA ARG A 422 0.70 2.99 2.39
C ARG A 422 0.38 1.62 1.78
N GLU A 423 -0.92 1.28 1.74
CA GLU A 423 -1.42 0.01 1.21
C GLU A 423 -1.04 -0.24 -0.25
N ALA A 424 -0.95 0.81 -1.08
CA ALA A 424 -0.54 0.68 -2.48
C ALA A 424 0.89 0.11 -2.66
N ASN A 425 1.74 0.27 -1.65
CA ASN A 425 3.16 -0.10 -1.66
C ASN A 425 3.46 -1.29 -0.73
N LYS A 426 2.43 -2.05 -0.36
CA LYS A 426 2.51 -3.16 0.60
C LYS A 426 3.48 -4.27 0.19
N ALA A 427 3.75 -4.42 -1.10
CA ALA A 427 4.75 -5.38 -1.62
C ALA A 427 6.12 -5.24 -0.95
N PHE A 428 6.56 -4.02 -0.64
CA PHE A 428 7.85 -3.75 0.00
C PHE A 428 7.87 -4.16 1.49
N THR A 429 6.81 -3.85 2.23
CA THR A 429 6.71 -4.27 3.64
C THR A 429 6.46 -5.78 3.77
N PHE A 430 5.77 -6.38 2.80
CA PHE A 430 5.60 -7.83 2.67
C PHE A 430 6.95 -8.54 2.51
N ILE A 431 7.79 -8.16 1.54
CA ILE A 431 9.10 -8.82 1.37
C ILE A 431 10.01 -8.58 2.57
N LEU A 432 10.02 -7.36 3.12
CA LEU A 432 10.82 -7.05 4.30
C LEU A 432 10.44 -7.97 5.47
N TYR A 433 9.14 -8.13 5.76
CA TYR A 433 8.66 -9.01 6.83
C TYR A 433 9.14 -10.47 6.65
N ILE A 434 9.06 -11.00 5.43
CA ILE A 434 9.50 -12.36 5.13
C ILE A 434 11.02 -12.49 5.35
N LEU A 435 11.81 -11.51 4.90
CA LEU A 435 13.26 -11.55 5.07
C LEU A 435 13.66 -11.46 6.54
N LEU A 436 12.99 -10.62 7.33
CA LEU A 436 13.19 -10.53 8.78
C LEU A 436 12.92 -11.89 9.45
N THR A 437 11.81 -12.53 9.09
CA THR A 437 11.44 -13.87 9.57
C THR A 437 12.49 -14.90 9.21
N LYS A 438 12.91 -14.98 7.94
CA LYS A 438 13.95 -15.92 7.48
C LYS A 438 15.30 -15.66 8.16
N ASN A 439 15.59 -14.41 8.49
CA ASN A 439 16.79 -14.01 9.22
C ASN A 439 16.67 -14.17 10.75
N LYS A 440 15.55 -14.72 11.25
CA LYS A 440 15.28 -14.91 12.69
C LYS A 440 15.39 -13.61 13.50
N ALA A 441 14.98 -12.50 12.91
CA ALA A 441 14.91 -11.21 13.58
C ALA A 441 13.90 -11.24 14.74
N ASP A 442 14.26 -10.59 15.85
CA ASP A 442 13.37 -10.38 17.00
C ASP A 442 12.64 -9.04 16.90
N ASP A 443 11.66 -8.81 17.76
CA ASP A 443 10.87 -7.60 17.80
C ASP A 443 11.51 -6.46 18.61
N TRP A 444 12.83 -6.56 18.83
CA TRP A 444 13.65 -5.79 19.78
C TRP A 444 13.29 -5.96 21.25
N GLY A 445 12.15 -6.58 21.58
CA GLY A 445 11.78 -7.04 22.92
C GLY A 445 12.26 -8.46 23.25
N GLY A 446 12.89 -9.15 22.30
CA GLY A 446 13.55 -10.46 22.50
C GLY A 446 12.71 -11.63 22.01
N ARG A 447 11.54 -11.37 21.42
CA ARG A 447 10.67 -12.38 20.84
C ARG A 447 10.75 -12.31 19.32
N LEU A 448 10.85 -13.46 18.65
CA LEU A 448 10.91 -13.51 17.19
C LEU A 448 9.69 -12.83 16.55
N ILE A 449 9.91 -12.04 15.50
CA ILE A 449 8.84 -11.38 14.72
C ILE A 449 7.80 -12.40 14.25
N ALA A 450 8.28 -13.55 13.78
CA ALA A 450 7.44 -14.67 13.34
C ALA A 450 6.47 -15.14 14.44
N SER A 451 6.87 -15.09 15.72
CA SER A 451 6.07 -15.62 16.81
C SER A 451 5.04 -14.65 17.39
N ARG A 452 4.93 -13.43 16.83
CA ARG A 452 4.03 -12.36 17.30
C ARG A 452 2.77 -12.30 16.45
N ASN A 453 1.66 -11.88 17.06
CA ASN A 453 0.52 -11.46 16.28
C ASN A 453 0.86 -10.13 15.58
N LEU A 454 0.41 -9.97 14.34
CA LEU A 454 0.68 -8.77 13.55
C LEU A 454 0.23 -7.48 14.28
N ASN A 455 -0.88 -7.54 15.00
CA ASN A 455 -1.44 -6.41 15.75
C ASN A 455 -0.60 -5.98 16.97
N GLU A 456 0.39 -6.78 17.39
CA GLU A 456 1.37 -6.44 18.43
C GLU A 456 2.61 -5.74 17.86
N LEU A 457 2.81 -5.82 16.54
CA LEU A 457 3.93 -5.21 15.82
C LEU A 457 3.56 -3.84 15.28
N GLU A 458 4.59 -3.03 15.03
CA GLU A 458 4.48 -1.72 14.40
C GLU A 458 5.57 -1.54 13.35
N LYS A 459 5.24 -0.81 12.28
CA LYS A 459 6.19 -0.37 11.26
C LYS A 459 6.99 0.79 11.84
N HIS A 460 8.13 0.50 12.46
CA HIS A 460 9.00 1.48 13.09
C HIS A 460 9.87 2.21 12.07
N HIS A 461 9.92 3.53 12.20
CA HIS A 461 10.84 4.42 11.49
C HIS A 461 12.19 4.44 12.20
N ILE A 462 13.23 3.87 11.57
CA ILE A 462 14.58 3.78 12.15
C ILE A 462 15.14 5.18 12.47
N PHE A 463 14.93 6.12 11.55
CA PHE A 463 15.02 7.54 11.80
C PHE A 463 13.60 8.04 12.08
N PRO A 464 13.23 8.34 13.33
CA PRO A 464 11.86 8.72 13.66
C PRO A 464 11.37 9.90 12.83
N GLN A 465 10.06 9.93 12.55
CA GLN A 465 9.46 10.96 11.72
C GLN A 465 9.73 12.38 12.24
N GLU A 466 9.56 12.61 13.55
CA GLU A 466 9.78 13.92 14.13
C GLU A 466 11.26 14.32 14.16
N TYR A 467 12.15 13.34 14.37
CA TYR A 467 13.59 13.53 14.22
C TYR A 467 13.94 14.03 12.81
N LEU A 468 13.47 13.34 11.77
CA LEU A 468 13.77 13.72 10.37
C LEU A 468 13.18 15.08 9.99
N LYS A 469 11.94 15.38 10.38
CA LYS A 469 11.32 16.67 10.07
C LYS A 469 12.11 17.83 10.65
N LYS A 470 12.54 17.70 11.90
CA LYS A 470 13.33 18.70 12.61
C LYS A 470 14.74 18.82 12.00
N GLU A 471 15.43 17.70 11.85
CA GLU A 471 16.86 17.71 11.49
C GLU A 471 17.11 17.99 9.99
N LEU A 472 16.12 17.77 9.13
CA LEU A 472 16.18 18.04 7.70
C LEU A 472 15.30 19.23 7.26
N GLU A 473 14.74 19.99 8.22
CA GLU A 473 13.93 21.18 7.95
C GLU A 473 12.77 20.91 6.96
N LEU A 474 12.13 19.74 7.08
CA LEU A 474 11.12 19.29 6.11
C LEU A 474 9.79 20.05 6.20
N ASP A 475 9.63 20.92 7.21
CA ASP A 475 8.43 21.74 7.39
C ASP A 475 8.24 22.77 6.26
N ASP A 476 9.31 23.10 5.53
CA ASP A 476 9.30 24.05 4.41
C ASP A 476 9.15 23.38 3.03
N VAL A 477 9.06 22.04 2.98
CA VAL A 477 8.83 21.30 1.73
C VAL A 477 7.39 21.47 1.27
N GLU A 478 7.20 22.02 0.06
CA GLU A 478 5.87 22.35 -0.48
C GLU A 478 4.98 21.13 -0.73
N ASP A 479 5.56 19.98 -1.08
CA ASP A 479 4.84 18.74 -1.38
C ASP A 479 4.82 17.78 -0.18
N PRO A 480 3.67 17.59 0.51
CA PRO A 480 3.56 16.65 1.62
C PRO A 480 3.86 15.20 1.23
N ALA A 481 3.62 14.81 -0.03
CA ALA A 481 3.90 13.46 -0.50
C ALA A 481 5.41 13.18 -0.59
N GLU A 482 6.21 14.20 -0.88
CA GLU A 482 7.67 14.12 -0.85
C GLU A 482 8.17 13.88 0.58
N VAL A 483 7.68 14.66 1.56
CA VAL A 483 8.02 14.48 2.98
C VAL A 483 7.66 13.08 3.46
N GLU A 484 6.46 12.60 3.12
CA GLU A 484 6.03 11.25 3.48
C GLU A 484 6.93 10.16 2.90
N THR A 485 7.40 10.35 1.67
CA THR A 485 8.31 9.41 1.01
C THR A 485 9.69 9.45 1.66
N ILE A 486 10.23 10.64 1.92
CA ILE A 486 11.50 10.81 2.63
C ILE A 486 11.45 10.11 3.98
N VAL A 487 10.36 10.26 4.74
CA VAL A 487 10.23 9.65 6.07
C VAL A 487 9.95 8.15 5.98
N SER A 488 9.05 7.71 5.11
CA SER A 488 8.47 6.35 5.14
C SER A 488 8.90 5.45 4.00
N ASN A 489 10.10 5.65 3.46
CA ASN A 489 10.69 4.77 2.45
C ASN A 489 11.13 3.42 3.03
N LEU A 490 11.37 2.43 2.15
CA LEU A 490 11.74 1.07 2.54
C LEU A 490 12.95 1.01 3.46
N ALA A 491 13.98 1.81 3.19
CA ALA A 491 15.19 1.81 3.99
C ALA A 491 15.00 2.42 5.38
N ASN A 492 13.93 3.17 5.63
CA ASN A 492 13.65 3.70 6.95
C ASN A 492 12.64 2.88 7.76
N ILE A 493 12.03 1.84 7.20
CA ILE A 493 10.98 1.06 7.87
C ILE A 493 11.50 -0.30 8.36
N THR A 494 11.09 -0.73 9.55
CA THR A 494 11.28 -2.09 10.07
C THR A 494 10.10 -2.52 10.95
N PHE A 495 10.04 -3.78 11.41
CA PHE A 495 8.97 -4.27 12.28
C PHE A 495 9.48 -4.53 13.69
N ILE A 496 8.89 -3.90 14.70
CA ILE A 496 9.24 -4.11 16.12
C ILE A 496 7.98 -4.14 16.99
N HIS A 497 8.15 -4.49 18.27
CA HIS A 497 7.05 -4.51 19.25
C HIS A 497 6.58 -3.09 19.59
N LYS A 498 5.26 -2.86 19.60
CA LYS A 498 4.64 -1.54 19.88
C LYS A 498 5.19 -0.83 21.14
N PRO A 499 5.30 -1.48 22.32
CA PRO A 499 5.93 -0.87 23.49
C PRO A 499 7.39 -0.45 23.30
N VAL A 500 8.18 -1.20 22.51
CA VAL A 500 9.58 -0.83 22.24
C VAL A 500 9.60 0.40 21.32
N ASN A 501 8.76 0.43 20.29
CA ASN A 501 8.60 1.61 19.43
C ASN A 501 8.26 2.87 20.25
N GLY A 502 7.29 2.76 21.17
CA GLY A 502 6.91 3.87 22.05
C GLY A 502 8.04 4.38 22.96
N SER A 503 9.01 3.53 23.32
CA SER A 503 10.15 3.92 24.17
C SER A 503 11.25 4.69 23.43
N VAL A 504 11.35 4.55 22.10
CA VAL A 504 12.34 5.27 21.27
C VAL A 504 11.95 6.74 21.10
N SER A 505 10.64 7.03 21.05
CA SER A 505 10.10 8.39 20.88
C SER A 505 10.69 9.11 19.65
N ASP A 506 11.20 10.33 19.79
CA ASP A 506 11.85 11.13 18.74
C ASP A 506 13.38 11.06 18.76
N ALA A 507 13.98 10.10 19.49
CA ALA A 507 15.42 9.94 19.59
C ALA A 507 16.08 9.58 18.25
N GLY A 508 17.24 10.16 17.96
CA GLY A 508 17.98 9.84 16.75
C GLY A 508 18.51 8.40 16.77
N PRO A 509 18.74 7.75 15.61
CA PRO A 509 19.20 6.37 15.57
C PRO A 509 20.52 6.14 16.32
N ILE A 510 21.41 7.14 16.35
CA ILE A 510 22.67 7.05 17.10
C ILE A 510 22.45 6.89 18.61
N ASP A 511 21.35 7.44 19.15
CA ASP A 511 21.08 7.47 20.58
C ASP A 511 20.49 6.15 21.09
N TYR A 512 19.68 5.47 20.26
CA TYR A 512 18.98 4.25 20.66
C TYR A 512 19.52 2.97 20.01
N LEU A 513 19.95 2.98 18.74
CA LEU A 513 20.36 1.74 18.04
C LEU A 513 21.59 1.09 18.67
N VAL A 514 22.43 1.84 19.40
CA VAL A 514 23.57 1.27 20.12
C VAL A 514 23.13 0.19 21.11
N GLN A 515 21.95 0.35 21.71
CA GLN A 515 21.37 -0.61 22.67
C GLN A 515 20.81 -1.86 21.98
N PHE A 516 20.51 -1.75 20.68
CA PHE A 516 19.89 -2.81 19.89
C PHE A 516 20.80 -3.34 18.77
N ILE A 517 22.11 -3.02 18.75
CA ILE A 517 22.99 -3.27 17.59
C ILE A 517 22.89 -4.70 17.03
N ASP A 518 22.97 -5.72 17.89
CA ASP A 518 22.90 -7.13 17.48
C ASP A 518 21.54 -7.48 16.85
N ARG A 519 20.48 -6.86 17.34
CA ARG A 519 19.11 -7.05 16.87
C ARG A 519 18.87 -6.25 15.59
N ALA A 520 19.33 -5.00 15.54
CA ALA A 520 19.30 -4.13 14.38
C ALA A 520 19.99 -4.76 13.16
N LYS A 521 21.10 -5.47 13.37
CA LYS A 521 21.78 -6.26 12.34
C LYS A 521 20.87 -7.33 11.73
N LEU A 522 20.07 -8.02 12.55
CA LEU A 522 19.09 -9.00 12.04
C LEU A 522 17.99 -8.33 11.21
N HIS A 523 17.81 -7.02 11.33
CA HIS A 523 16.87 -6.20 10.56
C HIS A 523 17.49 -5.54 9.32
N PHE A 524 18.69 -5.99 8.94
CA PHE A 524 19.46 -5.45 7.82
C PHE A 524 19.82 -3.97 8.00
N ILE A 525 19.93 -3.50 9.24
CA ILE A 525 20.40 -2.15 9.55
C ILE A 525 21.93 -2.18 9.55
N PRO A 526 22.60 -1.27 8.81
CA PRO A 526 24.05 -1.28 8.72
C PRO A 526 24.68 -0.99 10.10
N GLU A 527 25.69 -1.77 10.48
CA GLU A 527 26.37 -1.67 11.78
C GLU A 527 27.26 -0.42 11.91
N ASN A 528 27.60 0.22 10.78
CA ASN A 528 28.43 1.42 10.79
C ASN A 528 27.66 2.61 11.36
N LYS A 529 28.04 3.03 12.57
CA LYS A 529 27.44 4.17 13.29
C LYS A 529 27.54 5.50 12.54
N ASP A 530 28.50 5.66 11.64
CA ASP A 530 28.61 6.87 10.81
C ASP A 530 27.40 7.02 9.87
N LEU A 531 26.71 5.92 9.57
CA LEU A 531 25.49 5.90 8.76
C LEU A 531 24.21 6.22 9.56
N TRP A 532 24.31 6.39 10.89
CA TRP A 532 23.15 6.66 11.76
C TRP A 532 22.94 8.15 12.02
N THR A 533 23.57 8.99 11.20
CA THR A 533 23.56 10.44 11.29
C THR A 533 22.56 11.05 10.31
N LYS A 534 22.06 12.25 10.60
CA LYS A 534 21.19 12.99 9.67
C LYS A 534 21.90 13.30 8.35
N GLU A 535 23.21 13.54 8.38
CA GLU A 535 24.00 13.81 7.18
C GLU A 535 24.08 12.58 6.28
N ALA A 536 24.27 11.39 6.87
CA ALA A 536 24.26 10.14 6.11
C ALA A 536 22.88 9.84 5.51
N TYR A 537 21.81 10.13 6.26
CA TYR A 537 20.43 9.98 5.78
C TYR A 537 20.13 10.97 4.64
N ASN A 538 20.45 12.25 4.81
CA ASN A 538 20.19 13.29 3.80
C ASN A 538 20.91 12.98 2.48
N ASN A 539 22.09 12.36 2.56
CA ASN A 539 22.89 11.96 1.40
C ASN A 539 22.51 10.63 0.77
N GLY A 540 21.53 9.91 1.31
CA GLY A 540 21.16 8.59 0.82
C GLY A 540 22.12 7.46 1.23
N LEU A 541 23.17 7.74 2.03
CA LEU A 541 24.19 6.74 2.35
C LEU A 541 23.65 5.61 3.22
N PHE A 542 22.81 5.95 4.21
CA PHE A 542 22.12 4.95 5.03
C PHE A 542 21.17 4.10 4.19
N GLN A 543 20.41 4.77 3.31
CA GLN A 543 19.40 4.17 2.46
C GLN A 543 20.03 3.16 1.50
N ASP A 544 21.08 3.58 0.79
CA ASP A 544 21.82 2.72 -0.14
C ASP A 544 22.43 1.51 0.56
N ALA A 545 23.04 1.71 1.74
CA ALA A 545 23.62 0.63 2.51
C ALA A 545 22.57 -0.40 2.96
N ARG A 546 21.43 0.06 3.49
CA ARG A 546 20.37 -0.82 3.97
C ARG A 546 19.64 -1.54 2.84
N ILE A 547 19.37 -0.87 1.71
CA ILE A 547 18.74 -1.52 0.54
C ILE A 547 19.62 -2.64 -0.02
N ARG A 548 20.94 -2.45 -0.06
CA ARG A 548 21.89 -3.52 -0.44
C ARG A 548 21.80 -4.72 0.50
N LEU A 549 21.81 -4.51 1.81
CA LEU A 549 21.67 -5.59 2.79
C LEU A 549 20.32 -6.33 2.65
N ILE A 550 19.23 -5.62 2.39
CA ILE A 550 17.91 -6.21 2.13
C ILE A 550 17.94 -7.07 0.86
N PHE A 551 18.51 -6.55 -0.24
CA PHE A 551 18.58 -7.29 -1.50
C PHE A 551 19.50 -8.51 -1.41
N GLU A 552 20.68 -8.39 -0.79
CA GLU A 552 21.59 -9.50 -0.54
C GLU A 552 20.92 -10.61 0.29
N ALA A 553 20.14 -10.24 1.31
CA ALA A 553 19.34 -11.19 2.05
C ALA A 553 18.27 -11.86 1.18
N ALA A 554 17.62 -11.11 0.29
CA ALA A 554 16.65 -11.65 -0.65
C ALA A 554 17.27 -12.66 -1.62
N GLN A 555 18.45 -12.37 -2.17
CA GLN A 555 19.21 -13.31 -3.00
C GLN A 555 19.64 -14.56 -2.21
N LYS A 556 20.06 -14.39 -0.95
CA LYS A 556 20.45 -15.50 -0.08
C LYS A 556 19.29 -16.46 0.18
N TYR A 557 18.12 -15.93 0.53
CA TYR A 557 16.97 -16.75 0.93
C TYR A 557 16.11 -17.22 -0.24
N PHE A 558 16.07 -16.48 -1.35
CA PHE A 558 15.21 -16.74 -2.50
C PHE A 558 15.95 -16.52 -3.84
N PRO A 559 17.03 -17.27 -4.11
CA PRO A 559 17.92 -17.03 -5.26
C PRO A 559 17.24 -17.21 -6.63
N ASP A 560 16.16 -17.99 -6.72
CA ASP A 560 15.42 -18.19 -7.98
C ASP A 560 14.41 -17.06 -8.27
N VAL A 561 14.14 -16.20 -7.28
CA VAL A 561 13.26 -15.03 -7.43
C VAL A 561 14.08 -13.77 -7.60
N PHE A 562 15.12 -13.60 -6.77
CA PHE A 562 15.95 -12.40 -6.75
C PHE A 562 17.21 -12.63 -7.56
N ILE A 563 17.20 -12.11 -8.79
CA ILE A 563 18.28 -12.31 -9.76
C ILE A 563 18.77 -10.93 -10.17
N ASP A 564 20.08 -10.75 -10.10
CA ASP A 564 20.73 -9.56 -10.60
C ASP A 564 21.92 -9.99 -11.46
N PHE A 565 21.74 -9.82 -12.77
CA PHE A 565 22.73 -10.20 -13.78
C PHE A 565 23.93 -9.24 -13.78
N ASP A 566 23.76 -8.00 -13.31
CA ASP A 566 24.77 -6.93 -13.34
C ASP A 566 25.50 -6.75 -11.99
N TYR A 567 24.89 -7.18 -10.88
CA TYR A 567 25.44 -7.00 -9.53
C TYR A 567 26.70 -7.83 -9.23
N LYS A 568 26.86 -9.01 -9.85
CA LYS A 568 28.05 -9.86 -9.60
C LYS A 568 29.36 -9.24 -10.09
N GLU A 569 29.34 -8.43 -11.14
CA GLU A 569 30.54 -7.68 -11.58
C GLU A 569 30.84 -6.48 -10.67
N ASN A 570 29.80 -5.82 -10.15
CA ASN A 570 29.94 -4.63 -9.31
C ASN A 570 30.32 -4.95 -7.85
N ALA A 571 29.88 -6.08 -7.29
CA ALA A 571 30.19 -6.48 -5.92
C ALA A 571 31.69 -6.79 -5.70
N VAL A 572 32.38 -7.33 -6.72
CA VAL A 572 33.83 -7.61 -6.68
C VAL A 572 34.64 -6.31 -6.63
N ASN A 573 34.15 -5.24 -7.24
CA ASN A 573 34.76 -3.92 -7.14
C ASN A 573 34.45 -3.23 -5.80
N THR A 574 33.25 -3.43 -5.25
CA THR A 574 32.82 -2.80 -3.99
C THR A 574 33.54 -3.39 -2.76
N LEU A 575 33.80 -4.70 -2.73
CA LEU A 575 34.58 -5.38 -1.66
C LEU A 575 36.07 -5.00 -1.65
N LYS A 576 36.63 -4.56 -2.78
CA LYS A 576 38.00 -4.00 -2.83
C LYS A 576 38.08 -2.58 -2.25
N LEU A 577 36.99 -1.80 -2.31
CA LEU A 577 36.93 -0.45 -1.72
C LEU A 577 36.72 -0.44 -0.19
N GLY A 578 36.16 -1.51 0.39
CA GLY A 578 35.89 -1.62 1.84
C GLY A 578 37.14 -1.58 2.74
N LYS A 579 38.35 -1.75 2.18
CA LYS A 579 39.62 -1.63 2.93
C LYS A 579 40.25 -0.23 2.89
N SER A 580 39.68 0.72 2.14
CA SER A 580 40.23 2.07 1.99
C SER A 580 39.34 3.18 2.54
N ILE A 581 38.33 2.85 3.37
CA ILE A 581 37.46 3.84 4.02
C ILE A 581 38.14 4.36 5.29
N LYS A 582 39.20 5.15 5.10
CA LYS A 582 39.62 6.17 6.06
C LYS A 582 39.69 7.48 5.29
N LYS A 583 38.77 8.38 5.64
CA LYS A 583 38.60 9.78 5.19
C LYS A 583 37.74 10.00 3.95
N SER A 584 36.93 11.05 4.08
CA SER A 584 36.07 11.73 3.09
C SER A 584 34.73 11.01 2.88
N LYS A 585 33.54 11.66 2.94
CA LYS A 585 33.19 12.88 2.21
C LYS A 585 31.99 13.63 2.82
N GLN A 586 32.11 14.94 2.62
CA GLN A 586 31.27 16.07 3.00
C GLN A 586 30.14 16.22 1.98
N LEU A 587 28.96 16.70 2.42
CA LEU A 587 27.96 17.31 1.53
C LEU A 587 28.61 18.50 0.85
N ILE A 588 28.56 18.52 -0.46
CA ILE A 588 29.04 19.64 -1.25
C ILE A 588 27.79 20.36 -1.77
N GLY A 589 27.39 21.41 -1.04
CA GLY A 589 26.62 22.50 -1.63
C GLY A 589 27.43 23.19 -2.74
N GLU A 590 26.75 23.90 -3.63
CA GLU A 590 27.28 24.73 -4.72
C GLU A 590 28.82 24.82 -4.74
N GLN A 591 29.48 23.93 -5.48
CA GLN A 591 30.92 23.99 -5.67
C GLN A 591 31.27 24.36 -7.10
N THR A 592 32.13 25.38 -7.18
CA THR A 592 32.91 25.77 -8.34
C THR A 592 33.85 24.63 -8.77
N ILE A 593 34.22 24.66 -10.06
CA ILE A 593 34.81 23.62 -10.92
C ILE A 593 36.10 22.94 -10.36
N GLU A 594 36.67 23.39 -9.24
CA GLU A 594 37.98 22.93 -8.74
C GLU A 594 37.99 21.52 -8.11
N HIS A 595 36.85 20.83 -7.91
CA HIS A 595 36.80 19.54 -7.18
C HIS A 595 36.25 18.35 -7.99
N LEU A 596 36.13 18.47 -9.32
CA LEU A 596 35.54 17.44 -10.20
C LEU A 596 36.29 16.09 -10.20
N ASP A 597 37.61 16.09 -10.00
CA ASP A 597 38.45 14.87 -10.01
C ASP A 597 38.08 13.88 -8.87
N ASN A 598 37.26 14.33 -7.91
CA ASN A 598 36.84 13.53 -6.75
C ASN A 598 35.37 13.06 -6.79
N ILE A 599 34.61 13.29 -7.86
CA ILE A 599 33.21 12.85 -7.94
C ILE A 599 33.16 11.36 -8.33
N LEU A 600 32.93 10.49 -7.34
CA LEU A 600 32.69 9.05 -7.53
C LEU A 600 31.54 8.81 -8.53
N GLY A 601 31.82 8.06 -9.61
CA GLY A 601 30.83 7.62 -10.60
C GLY A 601 30.68 8.49 -11.86
N VAL A 602 31.54 9.48 -12.09
CA VAL A 602 31.57 10.26 -13.35
C VAL A 602 32.65 9.72 -14.27
N GLU A 603 32.33 9.53 -15.55
CA GLU A 603 33.30 9.02 -16.53
C GLU A 603 34.47 10.02 -16.77
N PRO A 604 35.72 9.54 -16.87
CA PRO A 604 36.92 10.40 -17.03
C PRO A 604 36.84 11.40 -18.19
N VAL A 605 36.18 11.01 -19.29
CA VAL A 605 36.02 11.86 -20.46
C VAL A 605 35.13 13.09 -20.17
N ILE A 606 34.12 12.95 -19.31
CA ILE A 606 33.26 14.07 -18.89
C ILE A 606 34.08 15.04 -18.04
N VAL A 607 34.91 14.52 -17.13
CA VAL A 607 35.83 15.35 -16.32
C VAL A 607 36.80 16.14 -17.20
N SER A 608 37.35 15.51 -18.26
CA SER A 608 38.21 16.18 -19.25
C SER A 608 37.50 17.33 -19.96
N ILE A 609 36.25 17.11 -20.43
CA ILE A 609 35.43 18.15 -21.06
C ILE A 609 35.16 19.31 -20.09
N LEU A 610 34.73 19.00 -18.87
CA LEU A 610 34.42 20.02 -17.85
C LEU A 610 35.65 20.83 -17.44
N ASN A 611 36.83 20.21 -17.36
CA ASN A 611 38.09 20.90 -17.11
C ASN A 611 38.45 21.89 -18.24
N LYS A 612 38.15 21.57 -19.49
CA LYS A 612 38.34 22.48 -20.64
C LYS A 612 37.33 23.64 -20.67
N LEU A 613 36.17 23.48 -20.02
CA LEU A 613 35.12 24.50 -19.92
C LEU A 613 35.33 25.51 -18.77
N LYS A 614 36.42 25.38 -18.00
CA LYS A 614 36.82 26.29 -16.91
C LYS A 614 36.75 27.81 -17.24
N PRO A 615 36.95 28.29 -18.48
CA PRO A 615 36.82 29.72 -18.81
C PRO A 615 35.39 30.26 -18.82
N ILE A 616 34.37 29.41 -18.68
CA ILE A 616 32.95 29.79 -18.79
C ILE A 616 32.31 29.77 -17.39
N ASP A 617 31.59 30.85 -17.08
CA ASP A 617 30.87 31.07 -15.82
C ASP A 617 29.56 30.25 -15.81
N GLN A 618 29.62 28.99 -15.35
CA GLN A 618 28.49 28.06 -15.22
C GLN A 618 28.47 27.31 -13.88
N ASP A 619 27.27 26.93 -13.44
CA ASP A 619 27.02 25.96 -12.39
C ASP A 619 26.99 24.54 -12.97
N ILE A 620 27.53 23.58 -12.22
CA ILE A 620 27.49 22.15 -12.54
C ILE A 620 26.60 21.45 -11.53
N ILE A 621 25.51 20.85 -12.01
CA ILE A 621 24.56 20.13 -11.16
C ILE A 621 24.63 18.64 -11.51
N VAL A 622 24.96 17.80 -10.53
CA VAL A 622 25.00 16.34 -10.69
C VAL A 622 23.70 15.75 -10.16
N ASN A 623 22.84 15.26 -11.06
CA ASN A 623 21.60 14.59 -10.66
C ASN A 623 21.78 13.06 -10.74
N ARG A 624 22.12 12.46 -9.60
CA ARG A 624 22.32 11.00 -9.50
C ARG A 624 21.03 10.20 -9.68
N ARG A 625 19.87 10.75 -9.25
CA ARG A 625 18.55 10.12 -9.40
C ARG A 625 18.11 9.98 -10.87
N LYS A 626 18.37 10.99 -11.70
CA LYS A 626 18.04 10.99 -13.14
C LYS A 626 19.21 10.61 -14.05
N SER A 627 20.36 10.28 -13.46
CA SER A 627 21.60 9.87 -14.14
C SER A 627 22.03 10.84 -15.24
N TYR A 628 22.11 12.13 -14.90
CA TYR A 628 22.72 13.14 -15.77
C TYR A 628 23.52 14.19 -15.00
N ILE A 629 24.44 14.85 -15.69
CA ILE A 629 25.13 16.07 -15.23
C ILE A 629 24.65 17.23 -16.08
N SER A 630 24.13 18.29 -15.49
CA SER A 630 23.68 19.48 -16.23
C SER A 630 24.56 20.68 -15.99
N LEU A 631 24.77 21.46 -17.05
CA LEU A 631 25.43 22.77 -17.00
C LEU A 631 24.37 23.87 -17.04
N ARG A 632 24.46 24.80 -16.09
CA ARG A 632 23.46 25.85 -15.87
C ARG A 632 24.10 27.22 -15.74
N LYS A 633 23.41 28.26 -16.20
CA LYS A 633 23.65 29.64 -15.76
C LYS A 633 22.41 30.18 -15.07
N ASN A 634 21.46 30.71 -15.85
CA ASN A 634 20.10 30.99 -15.35
C ASN A 634 19.17 29.79 -15.58
N ILE A 635 19.33 29.15 -16.75
CA ILE A 635 18.66 27.93 -17.17
C ILE A 635 19.69 26.90 -17.64
N ASN A 636 19.30 25.63 -17.67
CA ASN A 636 20.16 24.56 -18.15
C ASN A 636 20.38 24.68 -19.66
N PHE A 637 21.63 24.59 -20.10
CA PHE A 637 22.01 24.73 -21.51
C PHE A 637 22.74 23.51 -22.07
N ALA A 638 23.22 22.60 -21.21
CA ALA A 638 23.81 21.33 -21.63
C ALA A 638 23.60 20.21 -20.59
N TYR A 639 23.55 18.96 -21.03
CA TYR A 639 23.33 17.77 -20.20
C TYR A 639 24.15 16.58 -20.68
N PHE A 640 24.89 15.92 -19.79
CA PHE A 640 25.51 14.62 -20.04
C PHE A 640 24.64 13.51 -19.45
N ARG A 641 24.20 12.55 -20.27
CA ARG A 641 23.46 11.36 -19.79
C ARG A 641 24.45 10.27 -19.41
N LEU A 642 24.24 9.67 -18.24
CA LEU A 642 25.16 8.71 -17.59
C LEU A 642 24.66 7.26 -17.60
N LYS A 643 23.52 6.98 -18.25
CA LYS A 643 22.77 5.71 -18.13
C LYS A 643 22.75 4.87 -19.42
N THR A 644 23.63 5.18 -20.36
CA THR A 644 23.67 4.58 -21.70
C THR A 644 25.08 4.05 -21.97
N ASP A 645 25.20 2.97 -22.76
CA ASP A 645 26.51 2.37 -23.17
C ASP A 645 27.44 3.36 -23.92
N LYS A 646 26.91 4.53 -24.27
CA LYS A 646 27.61 5.66 -24.88
C LYS A 646 27.27 6.92 -24.09
N ILE A 647 28.21 7.85 -23.96
CA ILE A 647 27.90 9.15 -23.35
C ILE A 647 27.18 10.02 -24.36
N TRP A 648 26.01 10.52 -23.99
CA TRP A 648 25.26 11.48 -24.78
C TRP A 648 25.30 12.86 -24.13
N LEU A 649 25.67 13.86 -24.93
CA LEU A 649 25.57 15.27 -24.58
C LEU A 649 24.36 15.88 -25.29
N THR A 650 23.37 16.33 -24.54
CA THR A 650 22.27 17.16 -25.05
C THR A 650 22.65 18.63 -24.85
N VAL A 651 22.71 19.42 -25.92
CA VAL A 651 22.94 20.87 -25.88
C VAL A 651 21.73 21.65 -26.38
N LYS A 652 21.44 22.77 -25.73
CA LYS A 652 20.32 23.66 -26.07
C LYS A 652 20.76 24.65 -27.16
N ALA A 653 20.97 24.14 -28.37
CA ALA A 653 21.28 24.94 -29.54
C ALA A 653 20.70 24.28 -30.82
N PRO A 654 20.28 25.09 -31.81
CA PRO A 654 19.81 24.61 -33.11
C PRO A 654 20.77 23.67 -33.80
N HIS A 655 20.25 22.58 -34.37
CA HIS A 655 21.03 21.54 -35.04
C HIS A 655 21.87 22.09 -36.21
N ASN A 656 21.31 23.03 -36.97
CA ASN A 656 22.00 23.68 -38.10
C ASN A 656 23.17 24.59 -37.67
N ILE A 657 23.23 25.02 -36.41
CA ILE A 657 24.36 25.80 -35.88
C ILE A 657 25.51 24.86 -35.46
N LEU A 658 25.16 23.69 -34.92
CA LEU A 658 26.15 22.75 -34.36
C LEU A 658 26.71 21.76 -35.38
N VAL A 659 26.03 21.54 -36.50
CA VAL A 659 26.48 20.60 -37.56
C VAL A 659 27.85 20.97 -38.14
N ASP A 660 28.18 22.27 -38.18
CA ASP A 660 29.48 22.76 -38.64
C ASP A 660 30.56 22.77 -37.54
N ILE A 661 30.16 22.61 -36.28
CA ILE A 661 31.06 22.62 -35.10
C ILE A 661 31.48 21.20 -34.72
N VAL A 662 30.57 20.23 -34.83
CA VAL A 662 30.77 18.86 -34.36
C VAL A 662 30.77 17.87 -35.53
N LYS A 663 31.76 17.99 -36.40
CA LYS A 663 31.85 17.24 -37.67
C LYS A 663 32.21 15.77 -37.48
N ASN A 664 32.86 15.44 -36.37
CA ASN A 664 33.37 14.10 -36.11
C ASN A 664 32.54 13.30 -35.09
N HIS A 665 31.35 13.79 -34.73
CA HIS A 665 30.42 13.07 -33.86
C HIS A 665 29.07 12.85 -34.54
N THR A 666 28.40 11.77 -34.15
CA THR A 666 27.01 11.55 -34.53
C THR A 666 26.13 12.54 -33.78
N ILE A 667 25.36 13.35 -34.51
CA ILE A 667 24.44 14.33 -33.94
C ILE A 667 23.00 14.12 -34.41
N SER A 668 22.02 14.41 -33.55
CA SER A 668 20.59 14.39 -33.89
C SER A 668 19.87 15.59 -33.29
N GLY A 669 19.00 16.24 -34.07
CA GLY A 669 18.16 17.33 -33.59
C GLY A 669 16.86 16.83 -32.95
N SER A 670 16.42 17.48 -31.87
CA SER A 670 15.12 17.25 -31.25
C SER A 670 14.45 18.55 -30.84
N ASN A 671 13.12 18.59 -30.90
CA ASN A 671 12.33 19.71 -30.38
C ASN A 671 11.92 19.38 -28.94
N GLY A 672 12.28 20.23 -27.98
CA GLY A 672 11.83 20.07 -26.60
C GLY A 672 10.38 20.48 -26.42
N ARG A 673 9.80 20.10 -25.27
CA ARG A 673 8.38 20.36 -24.92
C ARG A 673 8.01 21.85 -24.88
N ASP A 674 8.99 22.74 -24.72
CA ASP A 674 8.82 24.19 -24.61
C ASP A 674 9.09 24.94 -25.94
N GLY A 675 9.19 24.23 -27.07
CA GLY A 675 9.49 24.82 -28.38
C GLY A 675 10.97 25.16 -28.63
N ASN A 676 11.84 24.92 -27.65
CA ASN A 676 13.30 25.09 -27.79
C ASN A 676 13.93 23.95 -28.59
N GLN A 677 14.89 24.27 -29.46
CA GLN A 677 15.65 23.29 -30.24
C GLN A 677 16.84 22.76 -29.43
N TYR A 678 16.95 21.43 -29.36
CA TYR A 678 18.03 20.70 -28.74
C TYR A 678 18.79 19.88 -29.77
N THR A 679 20.09 19.71 -29.55
CA THR A 679 20.92 18.82 -30.35
C THR A 679 21.57 17.82 -29.42
N ASP A 680 21.37 16.54 -29.68
CA ASP A 680 22.02 15.44 -29.00
C ASP A 680 23.29 15.06 -29.76
N ILE A 681 24.41 14.95 -29.05
CA ILE A 681 25.74 14.62 -29.56
C ILE A 681 26.19 13.32 -28.88
N ALA A 682 26.45 12.27 -29.67
CA ALA A 682 27.02 11.02 -29.17
C ALA A 682 28.54 11.16 -29.05
N ILE A 683 29.08 11.00 -27.85
CA ILE A 683 30.53 11.02 -27.59
C ILE A 683 31.03 9.59 -27.69
N GLU A 684 31.36 9.16 -28.90
CA GLU A 684 31.75 7.78 -29.21
C GLU A 684 33.27 7.56 -29.22
N ASN A 685 34.07 8.63 -29.35
CA ASN A 685 35.53 8.58 -29.31
C ASN A 685 36.13 9.79 -28.56
N GLU A 686 37.23 9.57 -27.83
CA GLU A 686 37.90 10.61 -27.04
C GLU A 686 38.79 11.56 -27.86
N ASN A 687 38.91 11.33 -29.18
CA ASN A 687 39.88 12.03 -30.03
C ASN A 687 39.43 13.43 -30.48
N ASN A 688 38.15 13.78 -30.35
CA ASN A 688 37.58 15.03 -30.88
C ASN A 688 36.83 15.87 -29.82
N LEU A 689 37.19 15.74 -28.53
CA LEU A 689 36.49 16.41 -27.43
C LEU A 689 36.47 17.95 -27.51
N ASP A 690 37.39 18.56 -28.27
CA ASP A 690 37.40 20.01 -28.47
C ASP A 690 36.16 20.48 -29.25
N GLU A 691 35.61 19.66 -30.16
CA GLU A 691 34.34 19.94 -30.84
C GLU A 691 33.16 19.95 -29.86
N VAL A 692 33.16 19.01 -28.92
CA VAL A 692 32.15 18.88 -27.86
C VAL A 692 32.21 20.09 -26.93
N VAL A 693 33.43 20.50 -26.56
CA VAL A 693 33.65 21.73 -25.78
C VAL A 693 33.10 22.92 -26.55
N MET A 694 33.49 23.13 -27.80
CA MET A 694 33.01 24.25 -28.65
C MET A 694 31.47 24.28 -28.76
N ALA A 695 30.81 23.13 -28.90
CA ALA A 695 29.35 23.05 -28.94
C ALA A 695 28.71 23.51 -27.64
N ILE A 696 29.28 23.16 -26.48
CA ILE A 696 28.83 23.64 -25.17
C ILE A 696 29.06 25.14 -25.02
N GLN A 697 30.21 25.66 -25.49
CA GLN A 697 30.49 27.10 -25.45
C GLN A 697 29.51 27.89 -26.33
N GLU A 698 29.15 27.35 -27.49
CA GLU A 698 28.19 27.98 -28.39
C GLU A 698 26.77 27.95 -27.80
N ALA A 699 26.36 26.82 -27.23
CA ALA A 699 25.10 26.70 -26.48
C ALA A 699 25.03 27.68 -25.30
N TYR A 700 26.15 27.93 -24.62
CA TYR A 700 26.27 28.92 -23.55
C TYR A 700 26.12 30.36 -24.06
N LYS A 701 26.74 30.73 -25.19
CA LYS A 701 26.60 32.07 -25.79
C LYS A 701 25.16 32.39 -26.16
N LEU A 702 24.41 31.38 -26.62
CA LEU A 702 23.00 31.49 -26.95
C LEU A 702 22.07 31.65 -25.73
N GLN A 703 22.60 31.56 -24.50
CA GLN A 703 21.84 31.83 -23.26
C GLN A 703 21.83 33.31 -22.84
N LYS A 704 22.47 34.21 -23.62
CA LYS A 704 22.54 35.65 -23.31
C LYS A 704 21.26 36.40 -23.63
#